data_AF-A0A0M9G3M2-F1
#
_entry.id   AF-A0A0M9G3M2-F1
#
_cell.length_a   1.000
_cell.length_b   1.000
_cell.length_c   1.000
_cell.angle_alpha   90.00
_cell.angle_beta   90.00
_cell.angle_gamma   90.00
#
_symmetry.space_group_name_H-M   'P 1'
#
loop_
_entity.id
_entity.type
_entity.pdbx_description
1 polymer ?
#
loop_
_entity_poly.entity_id
_entity_poly.type
_entity_poly.pdbx_seq_one_letter_code
_entity_poly.pdbx_strand_id
1 'polypeptide(L)'
;MVDAVATPVSPAAQLLPYGEQQGSFRGVVACSNRDDGYFSGENNYVNSLIYTGYRYQCVEYARRFLLLTTGCIFGNCGRASEIYAMDHITDVETGEKYTLHHHCNDGTATRKPQPGDVIIYPYHPELTPWGHVGVISYVDDHRVGIAEQNQYFGPFFSPNESYLDGERCVARYATLLHNAETNTWTIEEEKTMPQSTGWLSYPDTPTREHIYAPFNPLPNIIRERSTAFDDPDHPHITHYHLHAGLDIPSGRVGHAYGMRSGAAETLVGATSATARVLRFTLQFFFHRSRLGQPFRSLPTNPLNAPLPEGADTETKMCRDLDALFKPFEADEMVNAVDSTPMVLLQALATYFDIPLELVQAMEREFSRGEIHLAASLSFYPNVATDPEDIVKFRTLHKDIPSVDSPEEFTSPSSPDNNAMTACNGPFVPTVPGAVEEIPIKNPHDEAWCLGKVNFGNARLLTEMAQIAAIADPLKQAIHLMTPSMRSFMSTQYRMDFGAYLKMVETQRGPRTAFTIVMCDVHPMDGLLRELVFIMQSLCERMKYPVRVVNEKDLTFEKGKLRFMPSDVSPPPSSPATSSTPIGPYEVNFVYALCEWPHLLDNNGANHAALYNAAVDPASDVVFAKPLWSYLCSGLINVNDVTELDVKPADPTLRPRSVRFYDIVRRLYLFASPKQPYESWDQEVSEFKDSCRRIHIDAPSVPLNPPGLLRGESAMLNFATSCFMGHVGGLMHEDEHNTGEFDGIPSCLSFMFPKD
;
A
#
# COMPACT_ATOMS: atom_id res chain seq x y z
N MET A 1 -44.65 34.45 -12.07
CA MET A 1 -44.34 33.43 -11.06
C MET A 1 -44.52 32.08 -11.72
N VAL A 2 -43.42 31.54 -12.24
CA VAL A 2 -43.32 30.17 -12.73
C VAL A 2 -42.00 29.71 -12.17
N ASP A 3 -42.07 28.81 -11.19
CA ASP A 3 -40.92 28.29 -10.47
C ASP A 3 -40.00 27.53 -11.42
N ALA A 4 -38.75 27.99 -11.50
CA ALA A 4 -37.70 27.28 -12.18
C ALA A 4 -37.38 26.03 -11.35
N VAL A 5 -37.75 24.87 -11.89
CA VAL A 5 -37.31 23.56 -11.42
C VAL A 5 -35.78 23.56 -11.41
N ALA A 6 -35.21 23.60 -10.20
CA ALA A 6 -33.80 23.35 -10.00
C ALA A 6 -33.53 21.91 -10.46
N THR A 7 -32.83 21.77 -11.58
CA THR A 7 -32.15 20.53 -11.94
C THR A 7 -31.21 20.18 -10.78
N PRO A 8 -31.32 18.99 -10.16
CA PRO A 8 -30.34 18.58 -9.18
C PRO A 8 -29.01 18.44 -9.91
N VAL A 9 -28.05 19.28 -9.53
CA VAL A 9 -26.64 19.07 -9.86
C VAL A 9 -26.31 17.69 -9.29
N SER A 10 -26.07 16.71 -10.17
CA SER A 10 -25.58 15.40 -9.77
C SER A 10 -24.32 15.63 -8.93
N PRO A 11 -24.27 15.24 -7.64
CA PRO A 11 -23.02 15.24 -6.91
C PRO A 11 -22.12 14.27 -7.66
N ALA A 12 -20.98 14.74 -8.17
CA ALA A 12 -19.94 13.83 -8.65
C ALA A 12 -19.76 12.77 -7.56
N ALA A 13 -20.09 11.50 -7.88
CA ALA A 13 -20.16 10.42 -6.92
C ALA A 13 -18.86 10.42 -6.12
N GLN A 14 -18.96 10.70 -4.81
CA GLN A 14 -17.79 10.80 -3.95
C GLN A 14 -17.14 9.43 -3.90
N LEU A 15 -16.02 9.27 -4.62
CA LEU A 15 -15.22 8.06 -4.56
C LEU A 15 -14.72 7.87 -3.13
N LEU A 16 -14.89 6.67 -2.61
CA LEU A 16 -14.51 6.33 -1.25
C LEU A 16 -13.06 5.82 -1.22
N PRO A 17 -12.22 6.25 -0.25
CA PRO A 17 -10.89 5.69 -0.02
C PRO A 17 -10.89 4.17 0.10
N TYR A 18 -9.73 3.55 -0.15
CA TYR A 18 -9.55 2.11 0.04
C TYR A 18 -9.96 1.67 1.46
N GLY A 19 -10.75 0.60 1.54
CA GLY A 19 -11.25 -0.01 2.79
C GLY A 19 -12.52 0.60 3.36
N GLU A 20 -12.92 1.78 2.91
CA GLU A 20 -14.15 2.43 3.37
C GLU A 20 -15.40 1.64 2.96
N GLN A 21 -16.38 1.59 3.86
CA GLN A 21 -17.65 0.90 3.62
C GLN A 21 -18.47 1.64 2.55
N GLN A 22 -18.80 0.93 1.47
CA GLN A 22 -19.71 1.43 0.43
C GLN A 22 -21.17 1.17 0.81
N GLY A 23 -21.45 -0.01 1.35
CA GLY A 23 -22.80 -0.47 1.68
C GLY A 23 -22.78 -1.91 2.18
N SER A 24 -23.94 -2.56 2.18
CA SER A 24 -24.07 -3.97 2.56
C SER A 24 -25.28 -4.60 1.88
N PHE A 25 -25.26 -5.92 1.69
CA PHE A 25 -26.43 -6.68 1.24
C PHE A 25 -26.64 -7.87 2.16
N ARG A 26 -27.82 -7.94 2.80
CA ARG A 26 -28.13 -8.94 3.85
C ARG A 26 -27.09 -8.91 4.97
N GLY A 27 -26.63 -7.72 5.34
CA GLY A 27 -25.60 -7.51 6.36
C GLY A 27 -24.16 -7.75 5.88
N VAL A 28 -23.92 -8.32 4.70
CA VAL A 28 -22.56 -8.52 4.18
C VAL A 28 -22.02 -7.23 3.59
N VAL A 29 -21.05 -6.63 4.29
CA VAL A 29 -20.42 -5.35 3.94
C VAL A 29 -19.61 -5.42 2.64
N ALA A 30 -19.78 -4.42 1.78
CA ALA A 30 -18.92 -4.15 0.64
C ALA A 30 -18.02 -2.94 0.93
N CYS A 31 -16.73 -3.08 0.64
CA CYS A 31 -15.72 -2.04 0.85
C CYS A 31 -15.14 -1.55 -0.47
N SER A 32 -14.76 -0.27 -0.49
CA SER A 32 -14.14 0.35 -1.65
C SER A 32 -12.78 -0.27 -1.91
N ASN A 33 -12.58 -0.78 -3.13
CA ASN A 33 -11.25 -1.09 -3.66
C ASN A 33 -10.56 0.15 -4.22
N ARG A 34 -11.06 1.35 -3.90
CA ARG A 34 -10.61 2.66 -4.40
C ARG A 34 -10.85 2.90 -5.89
N ASP A 35 -10.25 2.11 -6.75
CA ASP A 35 -10.36 2.19 -8.22
C ASP A 35 -10.22 0.81 -8.88
N ASP A 36 -10.53 0.74 -10.17
CA ASP A 36 -10.68 -0.48 -10.98
C ASP A 36 -9.36 -1.23 -11.23
N GLY A 37 -8.21 -0.59 -11.01
CA GLY A 37 -6.91 -1.23 -11.16
C GLY A 37 -6.10 -1.35 -9.87
N TYR A 38 -6.68 -1.00 -8.71
CA TYR A 38 -5.98 -1.10 -7.44
C TYR A 38 -5.87 -2.56 -6.96
N PHE A 39 -4.66 -2.94 -6.52
CA PHE A 39 -4.40 -4.25 -5.91
C PHE A 39 -3.65 -4.06 -4.60
N SER A 40 -4.28 -4.47 -3.49
CA SER A 40 -3.72 -4.27 -2.16
C SER A 40 -2.59 -5.23 -1.80
N GLY A 41 -2.55 -6.43 -2.40
CA GLY A 41 -1.72 -7.55 -1.94
C GLY A 41 -2.17 -8.16 -0.61
N GLU A 42 -3.30 -7.73 -0.04
CA GLU A 42 -3.77 -8.19 1.27
C GLU A 42 -4.84 -9.27 1.15
N ASN A 43 -4.55 -10.46 1.67
CA ASN A 43 -5.54 -11.55 1.77
C ASN A 43 -6.64 -11.21 2.80
N ASN A 44 -7.89 -11.55 2.48
CA ASN A 44 -9.00 -11.49 3.43
C ASN A 44 -9.39 -12.88 3.94
N TYR A 45 -9.75 -12.95 5.22
CA TYR A 45 -10.18 -14.18 5.88
C TYR A 45 -11.41 -13.94 6.75
N VAL A 46 -12.35 -14.88 6.72
CA VAL A 46 -13.44 -14.97 7.70
C VAL A 46 -13.01 -15.89 8.85
N ASN A 47 -13.29 -15.46 10.09
CA ASN A 47 -12.88 -16.13 11.34
C ASN A 47 -11.38 -16.48 11.40
N SER A 48 -10.55 -15.72 10.68
CA SER A 48 -9.11 -15.98 10.48
C SER A 48 -8.74 -17.32 9.81
N LEU A 49 -9.72 -18.10 9.34
CA LEU A 49 -9.53 -19.47 8.86
C LEU A 49 -9.82 -19.64 7.36
N ILE A 50 -10.89 -18.99 6.87
CA ILE A 50 -11.40 -19.22 5.52
C ILE A 50 -11.02 -18.04 4.64
N TYR A 51 -10.12 -18.26 3.69
CA TYR A 51 -9.71 -17.26 2.71
C TYR A 51 -10.87 -16.91 1.77
N THR A 52 -11.18 -15.63 1.64
CA THR A 52 -12.24 -15.16 0.74
C THR A 52 -11.72 -14.53 -0.54
N GLY A 53 -10.49 -14.01 -0.56
CA GLY A 53 -9.92 -13.31 -1.72
C GLY A 53 -9.00 -12.16 -1.29
N TYR A 54 -8.49 -11.39 -2.25
CA TYR A 54 -7.76 -10.16 -1.96
C TYR A 54 -8.69 -8.99 -1.62
N ARG A 55 -8.35 -8.20 -0.60
CA ARG A 55 -9.10 -7.00 -0.21
C ARG A 55 -8.94 -5.89 -1.25
N TYR A 56 -9.96 -5.30 -1.84
CA TYR A 56 -11.39 -5.63 -1.81
C TYR A 56 -11.87 -5.93 -3.24
N GLN A 57 -11.37 -7.02 -3.82
CA GLN A 57 -11.72 -7.41 -5.18
C GLN A 57 -13.14 -7.99 -5.29
N CYS A 58 -13.66 -8.06 -6.50
CA CYS A 58 -15.00 -8.56 -6.80
C CYS A 58 -15.19 -10.03 -6.37
N VAL A 59 -14.20 -10.88 -6.65
CA VAL A 59 -14.20 -12.30 -6.25
C VAL A 59 -14.22 -12.45 -4.73
N GLU A 60 -13.52 -11.58 -4.01
CA GLU A 60 -13.50 -11.58 -2.54
C GLU A 60 -14.90 -11.37 -1.97
N TYR A 61 -15.61 -10.36 -2.47
CA TYR A 61 -16.97 -10.06 -2.04
C TYR A 61 -17.93 -11.21 -2.32
N ALA A 62 -17.92 -11.73 -3.55
CA ALA A 62 -18.84 -12.80 -3.97
C ALA A 62 -18.62 -14.08 -3.16
N ARG A 63 -17.35 -14.48 -2.92
CA ARG A 63 -17.02 -15.65 -2.11
C ARG A 63 -17.42 -15.44 -0.65
N ARG A 64 -17.13 -14.27 -0.08
CA ARG A 64 -17.52 -13.93 1.29
C ARG A 64 -19.03 -13.86 1.46
N PHE A 65 -19.76 -13.33 0.48
CA PHE A 65 -21.21 -13.28 0.49
C PHE A 65 -21.81 -14.69 0.55
N LEU A 66 -21.39 -15.60 -0.35
CA LEU A 66 -21.85 -16.99 -0.32
C LEU A 66 -21.49 -17.67 0.99
N LEU A 67 -20.26 -17.51 1.48
CA LEU A 67 -19.81 -18.11 2.73
C LEU A 67 -20.69 -17.67 3.90
N LEU A 68 -20.88 -16.37 4.09
CA LEU A 68 -21.62 -15.83 5.22
C LEU A 68 -23.13 -16.11 5.12
N THR A 69 -23.70 -16.17 3.92
CA THR A 69 -25.16 -16.38 3.75
C THR A 69 -25.56 -17.85 3.62
N THR A 70 -24.66 -18.73 3.19
CA THR A 70 -24.97 -20.14 2.92
C THR A 70 -24.04 -21.14 3.62
N GLY A 71 -22.84 -20.73 4.02
CA GLY A 71 -21.78 -21.64 4.45
C GLY A 71 -20.97 -22.25 3.31
N CYS A 72 -21.26 -21.89 2.06
CA CYS A 72 -20.61 -22.45 0.88
C CYS A 72 -19.67 -21.46 0.19
N ILE A 73 -18.69 -21.98 -0.55
CA ILE A 73 -17.77 -21.20 -1.41
C ILE A 73 -17.67 -21.82 -2.81
N PHE A 74 -17.45 -21.01 -3.84
CA PHE A 74 -16.97 -21.49 -5.13
C PHE A 74 -15.45 -21.69 -5.11
N GLY A 75 -14.95 -22.46 -6.07
CA GLY A 75 -13.53 -22.82 -6.17
C GLY A 75 -12.58 -21.62 -6.36
N ASN A 76 -11.28 -21.91 -6.36
CA ASN A 76 -10.29 -20.89 -6.73
C ASN A 76 -10.40 -20.57 -8.23
N CYS A 77 -10.16 -19.31 -8.58
CA CYS A 77 -10.15 -18.82 -9.95
C CYS A 77 -9.07 -17.75 -10.09
N GLY A 78 -8.39 -17.72 -11.22
CA GLY A 78 -7.46 -16.64 -11.58
C GLY A 78 -8.18 -15.42 -12.15
N ARG A 79 -9.37 -15.63 -12.73
CA ARG A 79 -10.22 -14.58 -13.31
C ARG A 79 -11.67 -14.72 -12.83
N ALA A 80 -12.35 -13.61 -12.60
CA ALA A 80 -13.75 -13.62 -12.19
C ALA A 80 -14.67 -14.27 -13.24
N SER A 81 -14.34 -14.16 -14.52
CA SER A 81 -15.10 -14.79 -15.62
C SER A 81 -15.12 -16.32 -15.56
N GLU A 82 -14.13 -16.95 -14.93
CA GLU A 82 -14.04 -18.42 -14.82
C GLU A 82 -15.11 -19.01 -13.91
N ILE A 83 -15.69 -18.19 -13.01
CA ILE A 83 -16.74 -18.62 -12.08
C ILE A 83 -17.97 -19.12 -12.83
N TYR A 84 -18.29 -18.55 -13.99
CA TYR A 84 -19.46 -18.97 -14.78
C TYR A 84 -19.34 -20.41 -15.32
N ALA A 85 -18.14 -20.98 -15.37
CA ALA A 85 -17.93 -22.36 -15.79
C ALA A 85 -17.94 -23.36 -14.63
N MET A 86 -18.16 -22.91 -13.39
CA MET A 86 -18.18 -23.77 -12.21
C MET A 86 -19.58 -24.37 -12.00
N ASP A 87 -19.64 -25.69 -11.85
CA ASP A 87 -20.91 -26.42 -11.67
C ASP A 87 -21.37 -26.49 -10.20
N HIS A 88 -20.48 -26.21 -9.24
CA HIS A 88 -20.76 -26.42 -7.82
C HIS A 88 -20.15 -25.36 -6.89
N ILE A 89 -20.84 -25.13 -5.78
CA ILE A 89 -20.29 -24.54 -4.55
C ILE A 89 -20.16 -25.63 -3.48
N THR A 90 -19.19 -25.47 -2.59
CA THR A 90 -18.86 -26.47 -1.55
C THR A 90 -19.09 -25.89 -0.18
N ASP A 91 -19.85 -26.60 0.65
CA ASP A 91 -20.04 -26.28 2.06
C ASP A 91 -18.71 -26.47 2.81
N VAL A 92 -18.31 -25.46 3.58
CA VAL A 92 -16.98 -25.42 4.19
C VAL A 92 -16.83 -26.37 5.37
N GLU A 93 -17.90 -26.78 6.03
CA GLU A 93 -17.88 -27.60 7.25
C GLU A 93 -18.12 -29.09 6.94
N THR A 94 -18.88 -29.38 5.89
CA THR A 94 -19.27 -30.75 5.50
C THR A 94 -18.59 -31.24 4.22
N GLY A 95 -18.12 -30.32 3.37
CA GLY A 95 -17.58 -30.64 2.05
C GLY A 95 -18.65 -31.03 1.02
N GLU A 96 -19.93 -30.93 1.37
CA GLU A 96 -21.05 -31.19 0.46
C GLU A 96 -21.04 -30.20 -0.71
N LYS A 97 -21.34 -30.70 -1.91
CA LYS A 97 -21.36 -29.90 -3.14
C LYS A 97 -22.80 -29.62 -3.56
N TYR A 98 -23.12 -28.35 -3.73
CA TYR A 98 -24.42 -27.88 -4.21
C TYR A 98 -24.28 -27.38 -5.65
N THR A 99 -25.25 -27.73 -6.50
CA THR A 99 -25.24 -27.37 -7.92
C THR A 99 -25.48 -25.89 -8.14
N LEU A 100 -24.64 -25.28 -8.97
CA LEU A 100 -24.87 -23.97 -9.56
C LEU A 100 -25.71 -24.15 -10.82
N HIS A 101 -26.87 -23.49 -10.87
CA HIS A 101 -27.72 -23.49 -12.05
C HIS A 101 -27.39 -22.27 -12.90
N HIS A 102 -26.97 -22.51 -14.15
CA HIS A 102 -26.53 -21.49 -15.09
C HIS A 102 -27.72 -20.91 -15.86
N HIS A 103 -27.82 -19.58 -15.90
CA HIS A 103 -28.80 -18.86 -16.68
C HIS A 103 -28.09 -17.93 -17.66
N CYS A 104 -28.05 -18.34 -18.93
CA CYS A 104 -27.34 -17.61 -19.99
C CYS A 104 -28.07 -16.31 -20.34
N ASN A 105 -27.33 -15.21 -20.43
CA ASN A 105 -27.86 -13.90 -20.77
C ASN A 105 -28.01 -13.66 -22.29
N ASP A 106 -28.14 -14.72 -23.08
CA ASP A 106 -28.26 -14.70 -24.54
C ASP A 106 -29.73 -14.67 -25.03
N GLY A 107 -30.67 -14.36 -24.12
CA GLY A 107 -32.10 -14.38 -24.39
C GLY A 107 -32.74 -15.76 -24.29
N THR A 108 -32.06 -16.74 -23.69
CA THR A 108 -32.61 -18.10 -23.47
C THR A 108 -32.97 -18.41 -22.01
N ALA A 109 -32.56 -17.56 -21.05
CA ALA A 109 -32.85 -17.78 -19.63
C ALA A 109 -34.35 -17.71 -19.33
N THR A 110 -34.94 -18.83 -18.91
CA THR A 110 -36.38 -18.93 -18.58
C THR A 110 -36.72 -18.62 -17.12
N ARG A 111 -35.70 -18.51 -16.25
CA ARG A 111 -35.87 -18.12 -14.84
C ARG A 111 -35.54 -16.64 -14.68
N LYS A 112 -36.48 -15.84 -14.15
CA LYS A 112 -36.20 -14.45 -13.75
C LYS A 112 -35.07 -14.42 -12.71
N PRO A 113 -34.05 -13.56 -12.83
CA PRO A 113 -33.03 -13.41 -11.79
C PRO A 113 -33.67 -13.07 -10.44
N GLN A 114 -33.01 -13.48 -9.35
CA GLN A 114 -33.49 -13.29 -7.98
C GLN A 114 -32.41 -12.67 -7.09
N PRO A 115 -32.79 -11.91 -6.05
CA PRO A 115 -31.84 -11.44 -5.04
C PRO A 115 -31.08 -12.60 -4.39
N GLY A 116 -29.75 -12.56 -4.46
CA GLY A 116 -28.82 -13.61 -4.05
C GLY A 116 -28.11 -14.30 -5.22
N ASP A 117 -28.68 -14.32 -6.42
CA ASP A 117 -28.03 -14.92 -7.59
C ASP A 117 -26.68 -14.21 -7.88
N VAL A 118 -25.67 -14.98 -8.31
CA VAL A 118 -24.34 -14.44 -8.62
C VAL A 118 -24.26 -14.09 -10.10
N ILE A 119 -24.07 -12.82 -10.44
CA ILE A 119 -23.96 -12.35 -11.83
C ILE A 119 -22.50 -12.31 -12.28
N ILE A 120 -22.20 -12.85 -13.46
CA ILE A 120 -20.83 -12.97 -14.00
C ILE A 120 -20.69 -12.21 -15.32
N TYR A 121 -19.55 -11.55 -15.49
CA TYR A 121 -19.18 -10.81 -16.69
C TYR A 121 -18.00 -11.46 -17.39
N PRO A 122 -17.97 -11.41 -18.74
CA PRO A 122 -16.90 -12.01 -19.49
C PRO A 122 -15.59 -11.23 -19.34
N TYR A 123 -14.48 -11.89 -19.64
CA TYR A 123 -13.23 -11.18 -19.93
C TYR A 123 -13.46 -10.18 -21.07
N HIS A 124 -13.11 -8.92 -20.84
CA HIS A 124 -13.15 -7.87 -21.84
C HIS A 124 -11.91 -6.99 -21.69
N PRO A 125 -11.05 -6.87 -22.72
CA PRO A 125 -9.74 -6.22 -22.59
C PRO A 125 -9.80 -4.76 -22.13
N GLU A 126 -10.86 -4.04 -22.51
CA GLU A 126 -11.01 -2.60 -22.19
C GLU A 126 -11.88 -2.30 -20.96
N LEU A 127 -12.92 -3.10 -20.70
CA LEU A 127 -13.94 -2.79 -19.68
C LEU A 127 -13.78 -3.66 -18.43
N THR A 128 -13.46 -4.95 -18.59
CA THR A 128 -13.31 -5.93 -17.51
C THR A 128 -12.18 -6.91 -17.82
N PRO A 129 -10.90 -6.49 -17.73
CA PRO A 129 -9.74 -7.28 -18.18
C PRO A 129 -9.51 -8.58 -17.41
N TRP A 130 -10.31 -8.87 -16.38
CA TRP A 130 -10.28 -10.13 -15.61
C TRP A 130 -11.67 -10.78 -15.51
N GLY A 131 -12.63 -10.31 -16.31
CA GLY A 131 -14.05 -10.49 -16.02
C GLY A 131 -14.48 -9.70 -14.79
N HIS A 132 -15.72 -9.91 -14.37
CA HIS A 132 -16.25 -9.33 -13.15
C HIS A 132 -17.31 -10.24 -12.53
N VAL A 133 -17.55 -10.09 -11.23
CA VAL A 133 -18.58 -10.84 -10.50
C VAL A 133 -19.26 -9.91 -9.49
N GLY A 134 -20.59 -10.01 -9.42
CA GLY A 134 -21.40 -9.34 -8.43
C GLY A 134 -22.48 -10.26 -7.88
N VAL A 135 -23.23 -9.75 -6.92
CA VAL A 135 -24.40 -10.43 -6.36
C VAL A 135 -25.62 -9.59 -6.70
N ILE A 136 -26.64 -10.19 -7.32
CA ILE A 136 -27.91 -9.51 -7.57
C ILE A 136 -28.55 -9.23 -6.21
N SER A 137 -28.70 -7.96 -5.86
CA SER A 137 -29.19 -7.53 -4.54
C SER A 137 -30.63 -7.06 -4.56
N TYR A 138 -31.18 -6.75 -5.73
CA TYR A 138 -32.56 -6.30 -5.91
C TYR A 138 -33.06 -6.67 -7.30
N VAL A 139 -34.36 -6.97 -7.43
CA VAL A 139 -34.98 -7.25 -8.73
C VAL A 139 -36.40 -6.70 -8.72
N ASP A 140 -36.77 -5.92 -9.74
CA ASP A 140 -38.16 -5.58 -10.04
C ASP A 140 -38.54 -6.00 -11.47
N ASP A 141 -39.55 -5.39 -12.08
CA ASP A 141 -40.01 -5.74 -13.42
C ASP A 141 -39.13 -5.21 -14.55
N HIS A 142 -38.25 -4.24 -14.27
CA HIS A 142 -37.51 -3.50 -15.30
C HIS A 142 -36.03 -3.36 -15.00
N ARG A 143 -35.56 -3.71 -13.80
CA ARG A 143 -34.15 -3.59 -13.41
C ARG A 143 -33.72 -4.63 -12.41
N VAL A 144 -32.42 -4.90 -12.43
CA VAL A 144 -31.70 -5.63 -11.38
C VAL A 144 -30.74 -4.67 -10.69
N GLY A 145 -30.74 -4.66 -9.36
CA GLY A 145 -29.72 -4.01 -8.54
C GLY A 145 -28.61 -5.00 -8.22
N ILE A 146 -27.37 -4.53 -8.24
CA ILE A 146 -26.17 -5.35 -8.05
C ILE A 146 -25.38 -4.82 -6.85
N ALA A 147 -25.01 -5.70 -5.94
CA ALA A 147 -24.01 -5.48 -4.90
C ALA A 147 -22.67 -6.08 -5.35
N GLU A 148 -21.60 -5.29 -5.33
CA GLU A 148 -20.30 -5.69 -5.87
C GLU A 148 -19.17 -4.85 -5.29
N GLN A 149 -17.94 -5.34 -5.35
CA GLN A 149 -16.73 -4.55 -5.08
C GLN A 149 -15.90 -4.43 -6.36
N ASN A 150 -15.02 -3.42 -6.43
CA ASN A 150 -14.07 -3.22 -7.53
C ASN A 150 -14.71 -2.95 -8.91
N GLN A 151 -15.80 -2.20 -8.93
CA GLN A 151 -16.43 -1.71 -10.17
C GLN A 151 -17.09 -0.35 -9.95
N TYR A 152 -17.88 -0.24 -8.88
CA TYR A 152 -18.39 1.02 -8.34
C TYR A 152 -17.62 1.35 -7.07
N PHE A 153 -17.28 2.63 -6.85
CA PHE A 153 -16.42 3.07 -5.74
C PHE A 153 -17.06 4.14 -4.84
N GLY A 154 -18.34 4.47 -5.08
CA GLY A 154 -19.10 5.38 -4.24
C GLY A 154 -19.92 4.65 -3.16
N PRO A 155 -20.65 5.39 -2.33
CA PRO A 155 -21.63 4.79 -1.41
C PRO A 155 -22.75 4.11 -2.19
N PHE A 156 -23.11 2.89 -1.79
CA PHE A 156 -24.30 2.22 -2.30
C PHE A 156 -25.55 3.02 -1.91
N PHE A 157 -26.64 2.75 -2.60
CA PHE A 157 -27.93 3.33 -2.29
C PHE A 157 -28.94 2.24 -1.96
N SER A 158 -29.99 2.64 -1.24
CA SER A 158 -31.13 1.77 -0.97
C SER A 158 -32.10 1.83 -2.16
N PRO A 159 -32.63 0.69 -2.63
CA PRO A 159 -33.61 0.70 -3.72
C PRO A 159 -34.92 1.37 -3.31
N ASN A 160 -35.32 1.23 -2.04
CA ASN A 160 -36.36 1.99 -1.36
C ASN A 160 -36.33 1.72 0.16
N GLU A 161 -36.94 2.59 0.97
CA GLU A 161 -36.92 2.49 2.45
C GLU A 161 -37.54 1.20 3.02
N SER A 162 -38.42 0.52 2.27
CA SER A 162 -39.06 -0.72 2.73
C SER A 162 -38.28 -2.00 2.40
N TYR A 163 -37.29 -1.92 1.51
CA TYR A 163 -36.49 -3.07 1.11
C TYR A 163 -35.33 -3.25 2.07
N LEU A 164 -35.29 -4.39 2.77
CA LEU A 164 -34.26 -4.72 3.77
C LEU A 164 -34.06 -3.58 4.78
N ASP A 165 -35.16 -3.02 5.29
CA ASP A 165 -35.16 -1.92 6.26
C ASP A 165 -34.32 -0.70 5.83
N GLY A 166 -34.29 -0.42 4.53
CA GLY A 166 -33.55 0.70 3.95
C GLY A 166 -32.05 0.45 3.78
N GLU A 167 -31.61 -0.82 3.85
CA GLU A 167 -30.22 -1.20 3.61
C GLU A 167 -29.72 -0.63 2.27
N ARG A 168 -28.50 -0.05 2.29
CA ARG A 168 -27.83 0.46 1.09
C ARG A 168 -27.16 -0.70 0.36
N CYS A 169 -27.96 -1.46 -0.38
CA CYS A 169 -27.55 -2.73 -0.98
C CYS A 169 -27.32 -2.71 -2.49
N VAL A 170 -27.50 -1.57 -3.16
CA VAL A 170 -27.34 -1.47 -4.61
C VAL A 170 -26.18 -0.53 -4.93
N ALA A 171 -25.15 -1.07 -5.59
CA ALA A 171 -24.04 -0.31 -6.14
C ALA A 171 -24.44 0.35 -7.46
N ARG A 172 -25.09 -0.41 -8.34
CA ARG A 172 -25.63 0.04 -9.63
C ARG A 172 -26.82 -0.79 -10.06
N TYR A 173 -27.56 -0.27 -11.03
CA TYR A 173 -28.63 -0.99 -11.71
C TYR A 173 -28.20 -1.41 -13.11
N ALA A 174 -28.75 -2.53 -13.57
CA ALA A 174 -28.81 -2.90 -14.98
C ALA A 174 -30.28 -3.10 -15.39
N THR A 175 -30.58 -2.96 -16.68
CA THR A 175 -31.94 -3.10 -17.20
C THR A 175 -32.33 -4.57 -17.26
N LEU A 176 -33.54 -4.91 -16.86
CA LEU A 176 -34.11 -6.26 -16.97
C LEU A 176 -35.20 -6.26 -18.03
N LEU A 177 -35.03 -7.11 -19.04
CA LEU A 177 -35.99 -7.31 -20.11
C LEU A 177 -36.68 -8.65 -19.95
N HIS A 178 -38.00 -8.67 -20.18
CA HIS A 178 -38.81 -9.87 -20.30
C HIS A 178 -39.35 -9.98 -21.72
N ASN A 179 -39.02 -11.06 -22.41
CA ASN A 179 -39.68 -11.42 -23.64
C ASN A 179 -40.89 -12.31 -23.32
N ALA A 180 -42.09 -11.74 -23.41
CA ALA A 180 -43.34 -12.45 -23.09
C ALA A 180 -43.66 -13.61 -24.06
N GLU A 181 -43.16 -13.57 -25.31
CA GLU A 181 -43.44 -14.61 -26.31
C GLU A 181 -42.63 -15.89 -26.02
N THR A 182 -41.35 -15.74 -25.69
CA THR A 182 -40.46 -16.85 -25.36
C THR A 182 -40.41 -17.14 -23.87
N ASN A 183 -41.01 -16.27 -23.05
CA ASN A 183 -40.91 -16.26 -21.58
C ASN A 183 -39.47 -16.31 -21.09
N THR A 184 -38.61 -15.47 -21.66
CA THR A 184 -37.18 -15.39 -21.34
C THR A 184 -36.79 -14.03 -20.78
N TRP A 185 -35.68 -14.01 -20.04
CA TRP A 185 -35.15 -12.84 -19.36
C TRP A 185 -33.75 -12.51 -19.86
N THR A 186 -33.47 -11.21 -20.02
CA THR A 186 -32.16 -10.69 -20.39
C THR A 186 -31.83 -9.49 -19.50
N ILE A 187 -30.59 -9.41 -19.01
CA ILE A 187 -30.03 -8.27 -18.31
C ILE A 187 -29.21 -7.46 -19.30
N GLU A 188 -29.60 -6.20 -19.54
CA GLU A 188 -28.89 -5.27 -20.39
C GLU A 188 -28.07 -4.25 -19.58
N GLU A 189 -26.78 -4.21 -19.86
CA GLU A 189 -25.81 -3.29 -19.25
C GLU A 189 -25.62 -2.00 -20.05
N GLU A 190 -25.27 -0.94 -19.33
CA GLU A 190 -24.79 0.30 -19.93
C GLU A 190 -23.42 0.11 -20.61
N LYS A 191 -23.05 1.02 -21.52
CA LYS A 191 -21.81 0.93 -22.31
C LYS A 191 -20.51 0.90 -21.49
N THR A 192 -20.58 1.22 -20.20
CA THR A 192 -19.45 1.19 -19.27
C THR A 192 -19.14 -0.23 -18.77
N MET A 193 -20.01 -1.20 -19.03
CA MET A 193 -19.84 -2.61 -18.71
C MET A 193 -20.13 -3.47 -19.94
N PRO A 194 -19.42 -4.60 -20.13
CA PRO A 194 -19.84 -5.57 -21.13
C PRO A 194 -21.15 -6.22 -20.67
N GLN A 195 -21.90 -6.76 -21.63
CA GLN A 195 -23.08 -7.56 -21.29
C GLN A 195 -22.66 -8.76 -20.42
N SER A 196 -23.42 -9.03 -19.37
CA SER A 196 -23.15 -10.16 -18.49
C SER A 196 -23.18 -11.48 -19.27
N THR A 197 -22.34 -12.44 -18.90
CA THR A 197 -22.40 -13.81 -19.45
C THR A 197 -23.70 -14.49 -19.03
N GLY A 198 -24.13 -14.23 -17.80
CA GLY A 198 -25.28 -14.85 -17.18
C GLY A 198 -25.22 -14.70 -15.66
N TRP A 199 -26.16 -15.35 -14.98
CA TRP A 199 -26.16 -15.46 -13.53
C TRP A 199 -26.29 -16.91 -13.09
N LEU A 200 -25.84 -17.18 -11.87
CA LEU A 200 -25.84 -18.47 -11.24
C LEU A 200 -26.80 -18.45 -10.04
N SER A 201 -27.72 -19.41 -10.00
CA SER A 201 -28.61 -19.62 -8.84
C SER A 201 -28.31 -20.95 -8.15
N TYR A 202 -28.60 -21.04 -6.86
CA TYR A 202 -28.24 -22.17 -6.02
C TYR A 202 -29.37 -22.46 -5.01
N PRO A 203 -30.55 -22.91 -5.49
CA PRO A 203 -31.77 -23.00 -4.67
C PRO A 203 -31.70 -24.10 -3.60
N ASP A 204 -30.86 -25.11 -3.79
CA ASP A 204 -30.75 -26.26 -2.88
C ASP A 204 -29.75 -26.04 -1.74
N THR A 205 -29.06 -24.90 -1.73
CA THR A 205 -28.01 -24.59 -0.75
C THR A 205 -28.61 -24.17 0.59
N PRO A 206 -28.01 -24.58 1.73
CA PRO A 206 -28.43 -24.09 3.03
C PRO A 206 -28.38 -22.56 3.12
N THR A 207 -29.21 -22.00 4.00
CA THR A 207 -29.18 -20.58 4.36
C THR A 207 -28.77 -20.47 5.82
N ARG A 208 -27.86 -19.54 6.13
CA ARG A 208 -27.45 -19.26 7.51
C ARG A 208 -28.37 -18.20 8.13
N GLU A 209 -28.97 -18.52 9.27
CA GLU A 209 -29.77 -17.57 10.05
C GLU A 209 -28.90 -16.47 10.67
N HIS A 210 -27.67 -16.81 11.06
CA HIS A 210 -26.70 -15.91 11.67
C HIS A 210 -25.42 -15.87 10.83
N ILE A 211 -25.29 -14.84 10.00
CA ILE A 211 -24.23 -14.77 8.97
C ILE A 211 -22.81 -14.70 9.57
N TYR A 212 -22.67 -14.22 10.81
CA TYR A 212 -21.38 -14.10 11.52
C TYR A 212 -21.15 -15.17 12.58
N ALA A 213 -22.04 -16.15 12.71
CA ALA A 213 -21.80 -17.29 13.59
C ALA A 213 -20.47 -17.98 13.22
N PRO A 214 -19.70 -18.49 14.19
CA PRO A 214 -18.44 -19.18 13.92
C PRO A 214 -18.57 -20.29 12.88
N PHE A 215 -17.44 -20.63 12.25
CA PHE A 215 -17.32 -21.76 11.33
C PHE A 215 -16.35 -22.77 11.94
N ASN A 216 -16.64 -24.06 11.75
CA ASN A 216 -15.75 -25.19 11.98
C ASN A 216 -15.41 -25.81 10.62
N PRO A 217 -14.63 -25.11 9.77
CA PRO A 217 -14.35 -25.58 8.42
C PRO A 217 -13.56 -26.89 8.44
N LEU A 218 -13.73 -27.70 7.40
CA LEU A 218 -12.91 -28.89 7.18
C LEU A 218 -11.42 -28.50 7.06
N PRO A 219 -10.50 -29.38 7.48
CA PRO A 219 -9.06 -29.10 7.43
C PRO A 219 -8.54 -28.66 6.06
N ASN A 220 -9.08 -29.22 4.97
CA ASN A 220 -8.70 -28.87 3.60
C ASN A 220 -9.28 -27.53 3.10
N ILE A 221 -10.25 -26.96 3.80
CA ILE A 221 -10.83 -25.64 3.51
C ILE A 221 -10.09 -24.54 4.27
N ILE A 222 -9.56 -24.87 5.46
CA ILE A 222 -8.68 -23.97 6.20
C ILE A 222 -7.51 -23.63 5.29
N ARG A 223 -7.41 -22.36 4.92
CA ARG A 223 -6.21 -21.86 4.25
C ARG A 223 -5.26 -21.47 5.35
N GLU A 224 -4.31 -22.36 5.61
CA GLU A 224 -3.23 -22.06 6.53
C GLU A 224 -2.56 -20.76 6.07
N ARG A 225 -2.47 -19.79 6.98
CA ARG A 225 -1.78 -18.53 6.68
C ARG A 225 -0.29 -18.77 6.44
N SER A 226 0.23 -19.90 6.95
CA SER A 226 1.61 -20.37 6.83
C SER A 226 1.58 -21.81 6.34
N THR A 227 2.46 -22.17 5.42
CA THR A 227 2.70 -23.59 5.08
C THR A 227 3.91 -24.11 5.83
N ALA A 228 4.02 -25.42 6.00
CA ALA A 228 5.22 -26.04 6.56
C ALA A 228 6.44 -25.83 5.63
N PHE A 229 7.65 -25.84 6.18
CA PHE A 229 8.87 -25.63 5.38
C PHE A 229 9.11 -26.72 4.33
N ASP A 230 8.55 -27.90 4.50
CA ASP A 230 8.57 -29.02 3.55
C ASP A 230 7.37 -29.05 2.60
N ASP A 231 6.58 -27.97 2.53
CA ASP A 231 5.53 -27.78 1.53
C ASP A 231 6.12 -27.21 0.22
N PRO A 232 5.81 -27.78 -0.96
CA PRO A 232 6.32 -27.28 -2.25
C PRO A 232 5.94 -25.83 -2.57
N ASP A 233 4.84 -25.35 -1.97
CA ASP A 233 4.34 -23.98 -2.15
C ASP A 233 4.87 -23.03 -1.06
N HIS A 234 5.82 -23.45 -0.21
CA HIS A 234 6.35 -22.59 0.85
C HIS A 234 7.00 -21.30 0.30
N PRO A 235 6.62 -20.11 0.81
CA PRO A 235 7.13 -18.84 0.32
C PRO A 235 8.64 -18.68 0.59
N HIS A 236 9.37 -18.27 -0.44
CA HIS A 236 10.81 -18.05 -0.38
C HIS A 236 11.24 -16.93 -1.34
N ILE A 237 12.42 -16.38 -1.07
CA ILE A 237 13.11 -15.42 -1.94
C ILE A 237 14.24 -16.17 -2.65
N THR A 238 14.29 -16.10 -3.97
CA THR A 238 15.37 -16.66 -4.77
C THR A 238 16.42 -15.59 -5.03
N HIS A 239 17.69 -15.81 -4.70
CA HIS A 239 18.81 -14.91 -4.96
C HIS A 239 19.63 -15.41 -6.14
N TYR A 240 19.85 -14.54 -7.12
CA TYR A 240 20.60 -14.80 -8.35
C TYR A 240 21.91 -14.01 -8.33
N HIS A 241 23.04 -14.70 -8.48
CA HIS A 241 24.36 -14.07 -8.58
C HIS A 241 24.74 -13.83 -10.05
N LEU A 242 24.76 -12.57 -10.47
CA LEU A 242 25.11 -12.14 -11.83
C LEU A 242 26.62 -11.88 -11.94
N HIS A 243 27.42 -12.92 -12.17
CA HIS A 243 28.89 -12.83 -12.21
C HIS A 243 29.43 -11.86 -13.27
N ALA A 244 28.79 -11.80 -14.44
CA ALA A 244 29.15 -10.83 -15.48
C ALA A 244 28.63 -9.41 -15.17
N GLY A 245 27.78 -9.26 -14.16
CA GLY A 245 27.07 -8.03 -13.83
C GLY A 245 26.25 -7.43 -15.00
N LEU A 246 25.46 -6.41 -14.71
CA LEU A 246 24.83 -5.57 -15.73
C LEU A 246 25.09 -4.11 -15.41
N ASP A 247 25.68 -3.38 -16.34
CA ASP A 247 26.02 -1.97 -16.12
C ASP A 247 24.77 -1.09 -16.22
N ILE A 248 24.63 -0.17 -15.27
CA ILE A 248 23.65 0.91 -15.25
C ILE A 248 24.35 2.24 -14.93
N PRO A 249 23.73 3.40 -15.20
CA PRO A 249 24.37 4.70 -14.92
C PRO A 249 24.82 4.88 -13.46
N SER A 250 24.13 4.28 -12.50
CA SER A 250 24.47 4.32 -11.07
C SER A 250 25.40 3.20 -10.59
N GLY A 251 25.93 2.35 -11.48
CA GLY A 251 26.87 1.30 -11.09
C GLY A 251 26.66 -0.02 -11.82
N ARG A 252 26.99 -1.14 -11.17
CA ARG A 252 26.87 -2.48 -11.76
C ARG A 252 25.97 -3.37 -10.92
N VAL A 253 25.02 -4.03 -11.56
CA VAL A 253 24.09 -4.98 -10.94
C VAL A 253 24.75 -6.35 -10.89
N GLY A 254 25.18 -6.77 -9.70
CA GLY A 254 25.76 -8.10 -9.46
C GLY A 254 24.76 -9.13 -8.91
N HIS A 255 23.56 -8.69 -8.50
CA HIS A 255 22.59 -9.53 -7.81
C HIS A 255 21.17 -9.24 -8.27
N ALA A 256 20.34 -10.28 -8.34
CA ALA A 256 18.89 -10.16 -8.53
C ALA A 256 18.13 -11.08 -7.57
N TYR A 257 16.89 -10.76 -7.25
CA TYR A 257 16.04 -11.46 -6.30
C TYR A 257 14.68 -11.80 -6.94
N GLY A 258 14.32 -13.06 -6.99
CA GLY A 258 13.02 -13.52 -7.41
C GLY A 258 12.11 -13.78 -6.22
N MET A 259 10.83 -13.48 -6.34
CA MET A 259 9.82 -13.77 -5.32
C MET A 259 8.80 -14.77 -5.88
N ARG A 260 8.62 -15.90 -5.19
CA ARG A 260 7.70 -16.99 -5.58
C ARG A 260 6.66 -17.26 -4.49
N SER A 261 5.58 -17.94 -4.86
CA SER A 261 4.55 -18.44 -3.94
C SER A 261 3.92 -17.36 -3.06
N GLY A 262 3.57 -16.22 -3.67
CA GLY A 262 2.91 -15.12 -2.96
C GLY A 262 3.86 -14.13 -2.28
N ALA A 263 5.17 -14.37 -2.25
CA ALA A 263 6.12 -13.51 -1.53
C ALA A 263 6.12 -12.04 -2.05
N ALA A 264 5.82 -11.83 -3.32
CA ALA A 264 5.73 -10.49 -3.89
C ALA A 264 4.46 -9.76 -3.46
N GLU A 265 3.32 -10.44 -3.56
CA GLU A 265 2.01 -9.95 -3.13
C GLU A 265 2.05 -9.53 -1.65
N THR A 266 2.86 -10.23 -0.84
CA THR A 266 2.98 -9.93 0.58
C THR A 266 3.79 -8.67 0.89
N LEU A 267 4.76 -8.29 0.04
CA LEU A 267 5.43 -6.98 0.12
C LEU A 267 4.48 -5.86 -0.30
N VAL A 268 3.62 -6.09 -1.31
CA VAL A 268 2.54 -5.16 -1.66
C VAL A 268 1.59 -5.02 -0.47
N GLY A 269 1.18 -6.15 0.13
CA GLY A 269 0.33 -6.19 1.31
C GLY A 269 0.93 -5.44 2.50
N ALA A 270 2.22 -5.59 2.76
CA ALA A 270 2.93 -4.87 3.82
C ALA A 270 3.00 -3.35 3.54
N THR A 271 3.17 -2.96 2.27
CA THR A 271 3.12 -1.55 1.85
C THR A 271 1.71 -0.97 2.08
N SER A 272 0.66 -1.67 1.66
CA SER A 272 -0.74 -1.28 1.86
C SER A 272 -1.11 -1.20 3.35
N ALA A 273 -0.65 -2.17 4.15
CA ALA A 273 -0.84 -2.18 5.60
C ALA A 273 -0.17 -0.98 6.28
N THR A 274 1.06 -0.64 5.88
CA THR A 274 1.77 0.55 6.38
C THR A 274 0.99 1.83 6.08
N ALA A 275 0.47 1.94 4.85
CA ALA A 275 -0.36 3.07 4.44
C ALA A 275 -1.61 3.24 5.31
N ARG A 276 -2.31 2.13 5.58
CA ARG A 276 -3.50 2.10 6.43
C ARG A 276 -3.17 2.50 7.88
N VAL A 277 -2.07 2.01 8.44
CA VAL A 277 -1.60 2.37 9.80
C VAL A 277 -1.30 3.86 9.92
N LEU A 278 -0.58 4.44 8.95
CA LEU A 278 -0.27 5.87 8.93
C LEU A 278 -1.56 6.69 8.86
N ARG A 279 -2.49 6.32 7.98
CA ARG A 279 -3.79 6.99 7.80
C ARG A 279 -4.61 6.99 9.09
N PHE A 280 -4.84 5.82 9.71
CA PHE A 280 -5.64 5.72 10.93
C PHE A 280 -5.03 6.51 12.09
N THR A 281 -3.71 6.45 12.23
CA THR A 281 -3.01 7.16 13.31
C THR A 281 -3.08 8.68 13.13
N LEU A 282 -2.94 9.18 11.89
CA LEU A 282 -3.09 10.60 11.60
C LEU A 282 -4.55 11.08 11.72
N GLN A 283 -5.52 10.27 11.31
CA GLN A 283 -6.95 10.54 11.56
C GLN A 283 -7.21 10.61 13.07
N PHE A 284 -6.58 9.74 13.85
CA PHE A 284 -6.70 9.76 15.30
C PHE A 284 -6.17 11.07 15.90
N PHE A 285 -5.08 11.66 15.36
CA PHE A 285 -4.55 12.95 15.81
C PHE A 285 -5.35 14.17 15.35
N PHE A 286 -5.73 14.22 14.08
CA PHE A 286 -6.17 15.46 13.43
C PHE A 286 -7.61 15.44 12.93
N HIS A 287 -8.27 14.29 12.87
CA HIS A 287 -9.62 14.18 12.31
C HIS A 287 -10.39 12.98 12.87
N ARG A 288 -10.49 12.94 14.19
CA ARG A 288 -11.10 11.82 14.91
C ARG A 288 -12.54 11.53 14.48
N SER A 289 -13.29 12.54 14.04
CA SER A 289 -14.66 12.41 13.51
C SER A 289 -14.77 11.50 12.29
N ARG A 290 -13.67 11.28 11.55
CA ARG A 290 -13.62 10.39 10.39
C ARG A 290 -13.45 8.91 10.76
N LEU A 291 -13.36 8.59 12.05
CA LEU A 291 -13.21 7.22 12.56
C LEU A 291 -14.55 6.68 13.10
N GLY A 292 -14.76 5.39 12.93
CA GLY A 292 -15.86 4.64 13.54
C GLY A 292 -15.91 4.83 15.06
N GLN A 293 -17.13 4.80 15.62
CA GLN A 293 -17.34 5.01 17.05
C GLN A 293 -16.46 4.09 17.93
N PRO A 294 -16.30 2.78 17.64
CA PRO A 294 -15.55 1.94 18.56
C PRO A 294 -14.03 2.15 18.41
N PHE A 295 -13.49 2.44 17.23
CA PHE A 295 -12.12 2.96 17.09
C PHE A 295 -11.89 4.27 17.87
N ARG A 296 -12.85 5.21 17.80
CA ARG A 296 -12.80 6.46 18.59
C ARG A 296 -12.84 6.23 20.10
N SER A 297 -13.23 5.04 20.57
CA SER A 297 -13.27 4.71 22.00
C SER A 297 -12.02 4.00 22.53
N LEU A 298 -11.06 3.63 21.68
CA LEU A 298 -9.88 2.86 22.11
C LEU A 298 -9.10 3.46 23.31
N PRO A 299 -8.89 4.79 23.43
CA PRO A 299 -8.14 5.38 24.54
C PRO A 299 -8.83 5.29 25.89
N THR A 300 -10.17 5.28 25.92
CA THR A 300 -10.91 5.13 27.18
C THR A 300 -10.96 3.68 27.66
N ASN A 301 -10.26 2.76 26.97
CA ASN A 301 -10.23 1.32 27.22
C ASN A 301 -11.57 0.83 27.80
N PRO A 302 -12.68 0.92 27.04
CA PRO A 302 -14.02 0.66 27.55
C PRO A 302 -14.22 -0.76 28.12
N LEU A 303 -13.17 -1.61 28.09
CA LEU A 303 -13.19 -3.05 28.28
C LEU A 303 -12.07 -3.57 29.20
N ASN A 304 -11.34 -2.68 29.88
CA ASN A 304 -10.33 -3.01 30.89
C ASN A 304 -9.27 -4.03 30.41
N ALA A 305 -8.79 -3.92 29.18
CA ALA A 305 -7.68 -4.74 28.70
C ALA A 305 -6.44 -4.52 29.61
N PRO A 306 -5.83 -5.59 30.17
CA PRO A 306 -4.60 -5.47 30.92
C PRO A 306 -3.52 -5.04 29.94
N LEU A 307 -2.92 -3.89 30.19
CA LEU A 307 -1.76 -3.45 29.43
C LEU A 307 -0.59 -4.39 29.78
N PRO A 308 0.10 -5.00 28.80
CA PRO A 308 1.17 -5.96 29.10
C PRO A 308 2.26 -5.37 29.99
N GLU A 309 2.88 -6.22 30.82
CA GLU A 309 4.00 -5.87 31.70
C GLU A 309 5.09 -5.14 30.89
N GLY A 310 5.33 -3.89 31.27
CA GLY A 310 5.95 -2.83 30.47
C GLY A 310 5.16 -1.52 30.57
N ALA A 311 3.84 -1.61 30.78
CA ALA A 311 3.02 -0.49 31.23
C ALA A 311 3.27 -0.10 32.71
N ASP A 312 3.80 -1.03 33.52
CA ASP A 312 4.13 -0.82 34.94
C ASP A 312 5.59 -0.45 35.19
N THR A 313 6.44 -0.34 34.15
CA THR A 313 7.76 0.27 34.34
C THR A 313 7.58 1.79 34.38
N GLU A 314 7.74 2.43 35.54
CA GLU A 314 7.69 3.88 35.79
C GLU A 314 8.78 4.68 35.03
N THR A 315 8.96 4.44 33.73
CA THR A 315 9.86 5.22 32.89
C THR A 315 9.19 6.56 32.54
N LYS A 316 10.00 7.60 32.34
CA LYS A 316 9.50 8.91 31.88
C LYS A 316 8.73 8.78 30.57
N MET A 317 9.17 7.90 29.67
CA MET A 317 8.53 7.62 28.38
C MET A 317 7.08 7.14 28.52
N CYS A 318 6.82 6.16 29.40
CA CYS A 318 5.46 5.68 29.62
C CYS A 318 4.56 6.81 30.17
N ARG A 319 5.08 7.63 31.09
CA ARG A 319 4.35 8.80 31.62
C ARG A 319 4.03 9.84 30.55
N ASP A 320 4.98 10.17 29.70
CA ASP A 320 4.81 11.16 28.62
C ASP A 320 3.78 10.65 27.58
N LEU A 321 3.81 9.35 27.27
CA LEU A 321 2.84 8.69 26.40
C LEU A 321 1.43 8.68 27.04
N ASP A 322 1.30 8.28 28.30
CA ASP A 322 0.01 8.29 29.00
C ASP A 322 -0.56 9.72 29.13
N ALA A 323 0.29 10.72 29.34
CA ALA A 323 -0.12 12.12 29.35
C ALA A 323 -0.67 12.58 28.00
N LEU A 324 -0.11 12.09 26.87
CA LEU A 324 -0.67 12.33 25.54
C LEU A 324 -2.03 11.66 25.35
N PHE A 325 -2.25 10.48 25.93
CA PHE A 325 -3.50 9.74 25.79
C PHE A 325 -4.66 10.32 26.61
N LYS A 326 -4.37 10.97 27.74
CA LYS A 326 -5.38 11.56 28.63
C LYS A 326 -6.37 12.53 27.95
N PRO A 327 -5.94 13.49 27.11
CA PRO A 327 -6.88 14.32 26.33
C PRO A 327 -7.90 13.50 25.52
N PHE A 328 -7.50 12.37 24.95
CA PHE A 328 -8.38 11.54 24.13
C PHE A 328 -9.50 10.84 24.90
N GLU A 329 -9.43 10.82 26.24
CA GLU A 329 -10.44 10.19 27.09
C GLU A 329 -11.69 11.05 27.31
N ALA A 330 -11.62 12.35 27.03
CA ALA A 330 -12.74 13.25 27.28
C ALA A 330 -13.90 13.01 26.28
N ASP A 331 -15.13 12.96 26.79
CA ASP A 331 -16.35 12.78 25.98
C ASP A 331 -16.50 13.81 24.85
N GLU A 332 -16.01 15.03 25.09
CA GLU A 332 -15.95 16.10 24.08
C GLU A 332 -15.07 15.74 22.89
N MET A 333 -14.01 14.93 23.08
CA MET A 333 -13.13 14.48 21.99
C MET A 333 -13.77 13.39 21.15
N VAL A 334 -14.52 12.47 21.77
CA VAL A 334 -15.21 11.39 21.05
C VAL A 334 -16.27 11.96 20.10
N ASN A 335 -16.90 13.07 20.49
CA ASN A 335 -18.01 13.69 19.77
C ASN A 335 -17.62 14.92 18.93
N ALA A 336 -16.36 15.34 18.91
CA ALA A 336 -15.90 16.46 18.09
C ALA A 336 -16.10 16.15 16.61
N VAL A 337 -16.82 17.03 15.88
CA VAL A 337 -17.24 16.77 14.48
C VAL A 337 -16.40 17.56 13.47
N ASP A 338 -16.02 18.80 13.81
CA ASP A 338 -15.55 19.78 12.81
C ASP A 338 -14.08 20.20 12.92
N SER A 339 -13.46 20.14 14.10
CA SER A 339 -12.06 20.55 14.30
C SER A 339 -11.42 19.83 15.48
N THR A 340 -10.09 19.69 15.44
CA THR A 340 -9.33 19.09 16.55
C THR A 340 -9.23 20.07 17.72
N PRO A 341 -9.69 19.71 18.94
CA PRO A 341 -9.65 20.62 20.08
C PRO A 341 -8.23 21.04 20.47
N MET A 342 -8.07 22.31 20.85
CA MET A 342 -6.76 22.93 21.11
C MET A 342 -5.92 22.19 22.16
N VAL A 343 -6.57 21.59 23.16
CA VAL A 343 -5.89 20.82 24.21
C VAL A 343 -5.14 19.62 23.63
N LEU A 344 -5.66 18.97 22.58
CA LEU A 344 -4.98 17.86 21.94
C LEU A 344 -3.80 18.35 21.09
N LEU A 345 -3.97 19.44 20.35
CA LEU A 345 -2.87 20.03 19.57
C LEU A 345 -1.70 20.44 20.47
N GLN A 346 -2.00 20.98 21.67
CA GLN A 346 -0.99 21.31 22.70
C GLN A 346 -0.31 20.06 23.26
N ALA A 347 -1.05 18.98 23.50
CA ALA A 347 -0.48 17.71 23.96
C ALA A 347 0.45 17.10 22.89
N LEU A 348 0.06 17.13 21.62
CA LEU A 348 0.89 16.69 20.50
C LEU A 348 2.17 17.54 20.38
N ALA A 349 2.04 18.87 20.45
CA ALA A 349 3.18 19.79 20.42
C ALA A 349 4.20 19.47 21.53
N THR A 350 3.71 19.23 22.74
CA THR A 350 4.52 18.86 23.90
C THR A 350 5.18 17.49 23.72
N TYR A 351 4.43 16.49 23.28
CA TYR A 351 4.92 15.12 23.14
C TYR A 351 5.97 14.97 22.02
N PHE A 352 5.80 15.68 20.89
CA PHE A 352 6.75 15.66 19.78
C PHE A 352 7.86 16.71 19.89
N ASP A 353 7.82 17.57 20.91
CA ASP A 353 8.76 18.67 21.13
C ASP A 353 8.89 19.56 19.88
N ILE A 354 7.75 20.13 19.47
CA ILE A 354 7.63 21.06 18.32
C ILE A 354 6.69 22.23 18.66
N PRO A 355 6.85 23.40 18.01
CA PRO A 355 5.94 24.53 18.20
C PRO A 355 4.48 24.18 17.88
N LEU A 356 3.55 24.77 18.64
CA LEU A 356 2.11 24.55 18.47
C LEU A 356 1.63 24.98 17.08
N GLU A 357 2.22 26.03 16.52
CA GLU A 357 1.90 26.56 15.20
C GLU A 357 2.17 25.53 14.09
N LEU A 358 3.20 24.68 14.26
CA LEU A 358 3.49 23.59 13.32
C LEU A 358 2.41 22.51 13.40
N VAL A 359 1.97 22.15 14.62
CA VAL A 359 0.90 21.15 14.80
C VAL A 359 -0.43 21.65 14.23
N GLN A 360 -0.74 22.94 14.38
CA GLN A 360 -1.91 23.57 13.76
C GLN A 360 -1.81 23.57 12.23
N ALA A 361 -0.63 23.84 11.68
CA ALA A 361 -0.40 23.74 10.23
C ALA A 361 -0.57 22.30 9.72
N MET A 362 -0.06 21.31 10.45
CA MET A 362 -0.24 19.88 10.15
C MET A 362 -1.73 19.48 10.13
N GLU A 363 -2.51 19.92 11.13
CA GLU A 363 -3.96 19.65 11.19
C GLU A 363 -4.71 20.30 10.03
N ARG A 364 -4.37 21.56 9.70
CA ARG A 364 -4.93 22.28 8.55
C ARG A 364 -4.64 21.57 7.23
N GLU A 365 -3.43 21.07 7.04
CA GLU A 365 -3.05 20.30 5.86
C GLU A 365 -3.84 18.98 5.79
N PHE A 366 -3.85 18.22 6.88
CA PHE A 366 -4.56 16.95 6.96
C PHE A 366 -6.08 17.08 6.75
N SER A 367 -6.69 18.14 7.30
CA SER A 367 -8.12 18.40 7.20
C SER A 367 -8.59 18.63 5.78
N ARG A 368 -7.75 19.28 4.96
CA ARG A 368 -8.00 19.57 3.54
C ARG A 368 -7.83 18.35 2.62
N GLY A 369 -7.63 17.16 3.19
CA GLY A 369 -7.55 15.91 2.43
C GLY A 369 -6.17 15.67 1.79
N GLU A 370 -5.14 16.37 2.27
CA GLU A 370 -3.78 16.21 1.79
C GLU A 370 -3.25 14.82 2.14
N ILE A 371 -3.19 13.95 1.14
CA ILE A 371 -2.53 12.65 1.21
C ILE A 371 -1.31 12.68 0.28
N HIS A 372 -0.15 12.33 0.83
CA HIS A 372 1.18 12.72 0.35
C HIS A 372 1.65 12.05 -0.93
N LEU A 373 2.61 12.69 -1.60
CA LEU A 373 3.52 12.08 -2.56
C LEU A 373 4.54 11.13 -1.87
N ALA A 374 5.03 10.16 -2.65
CA ALA A 374 6.25 9.36 -2.50
C ALA A 374 6.81 9.19 -1.09
N ALA A 375 6.45 8.09 -0.41
CA ALA A 375 7.29 7.53 0.64
C ALA A 375 8.09 6.36 0.09
N SER A 376 9.41 6.34 0.35
CA SER A 376 10.21 5.12 0.29
C SER A 376 10.01 4.39 1.60
N LEU A 377 9.40 3.22 1.54
CA LEU A 377 9.32 2.29 2.64
C LEU A 377 10.43 1.27 2.52
N SER A 378 10.99 0.90 3.65
CA SER A 378 12.01 -0.12 3.73
C SER A 378 11.57 -1.22 4.65
N PHE A 379 11.68 -2.45 4.16
CA PHE A 379 11.27 -3.67 4.83
C PHE A 379 12.43 -4.64 4.93
N TYR A 380 12.47 -5.40 6.01
CA TYR A 380 13.36 -6.54 6.18
C TYR A 380 12.56 -7.82 5.98
N PRO A 381 13.08 -8.81 5.24
CA PRO A 381 12.43 -10.10 5.13
C PRO A 381 12.50 -10.82 6.48
N ASN A 382 11.41 -11.41 6.91
CA ASN A 382 11.37 -12.26 8.08
C ASN A 382 11.80 -13.68 7.68
N VAL A 383 13.10 -13.91 7.51
CA VAL A 383 13.64 -15.18 6.98
C VAL A 383 13.82 -16.24 8.05
N ALA A 384 13.65 -17.50 7.66
CA ALA A 384 13.92 -18.63 8.53
C ALA A 384 15.41 -18.74 8.84
N THR A 385 15.71 -18.89 10.13
CA THR A 385 17.08 -18.97 10.67
C THR A 385 17.33 -20.26 11.45
N ASP A 386 16.28 -21.05 11.73
CA ASP A 386 16.40 -22.33 12.42
C ASP A 386 17.03 -23.38 11.48
N PRO A 387 18.14 -24.03 11.87
CA PRO A 387 18.77 -25.06 11.07
C PRO A 387 17.84 -26.22 10.67
N GLU A 388 16.91 -26.63 11.53
CA GLU A 388 16.02 -27.76 11.24
C GLU A 388 15.02 -27.41 10.13
N ASP A 389 14.47 -26.20 10.17
CA ASP A 389 13.51 -25.70 9.19
C ASP A 389 14.17 -25.46 7.83
N ILE A 390 15.39 -24.93 7.82
CA ILE A 390 16.22 -24.79 6.60
C ILE A 390 16.50 -26.16 5.98
N VAL A 391 16.78 -27.20 6.79
CA VAL A 391 17.03 -28.56 6.29
C VAL A 391 15.78 -29.18 5.69
N LYS A 392 14.60 -28.99 6.31
CA LYS A 392 13.31 -29.44 5.75
C LYS A 392 13.05 -28.82 4.39
N PHE A 393 13.14 -27.49 4.29
CA PHE A 393 12.96 -26.74 3.05
C PHE A 393 13.91 -27.22 1.94
N ARG A 394 15.22 -27.28 2.23
CA ARG A 394 16.23 -27.71 1.27
C ARG A 394 16.05 -29.16 0.82
N THR A 395 15.46 -30.04 1.63
CA THR A 395 15.29 -31.45 1.26
C THR A 395 14.29 -31.63 0.13
N LEU A 396 13.27 -30.78 0.06
CA LEU A 396 12.26 -30.77 -0.99
C LEU A 396 12.71 -30.03 -2.25
N HIS A 397 13.50 -28.96 -2.09
CA HIS A 397 13.99 -28.10 -3.17
C HIS A 397 15.33 -28.57 -3.80
N LYS A 398 15.75 -29.81 -3.52
CA LYS A 398 16.99 -30.44 -4.03
C LYS A 398 17.05 -30.65 -5.55
N ASP A 399 15.93 -30.53 -6.25
CA ASP A 399 15.80 -30.89 -7.68
C ASP A 399 15.99 -29.71 -8.66
N ILE A 400 16.44 -28.54 -8.21
CA ILE A 400 17.03 -27.57 -9.15
C ILE A 400 18.44 -28.09 -9.45
N PRO A 401 18.73 -28.59 -10.65
CA PRO A 401 20.02 -29.18 -10.95
C PRO A 401 21.09 -28.10 -10.76
N SER A 402 21.93 -28.24 -9.73
CA SER A 402 23.23 -27.61 -9.76
C SER A 402 23.93 -28.21 -10.96
N VAL A 403 24.16 -27.42 -12.00
CA VAL A 403 24.86 -27.88 -13.21
C VAL A 403 26.17 -28.51 -12.75
N ASP A 404 26.29 -29.82 -12.97
CA ASP A 404 27.48 -30.58 -12.66
C ASP A 404 28.72 -29.89 -13.25
N SER A 405 29.71 -29.74 -12.39
CA SER A 405 31.11 -29.39 -12.63
C SER A 405 31.54 -29.44 -14.10
N PRO A 406 31.90 -28.32 -14.75
CA PRO A 406 32.73 -28.38 -15.94
C PRO A 406 34.14 -28.78 -15.50
N GLU A 407 34.69 -29.78 -16.19
CA GLU A 407 36.07 -30.27 -16.06
C GLU A 407 37.08 -29.11 -15.98
N GLU A 408 38.10 -29.33 -15.15
CA GLU A 408 39.24 -28.45 -14.86
C GLU A 408 39.69 -27.59 -16.06
N PHE A 409 39.30 -26.31 -16.06
CA PHE A 409 40.03 -25.29 -16.81
C PHE A 409 41.17 -24.77 -15.94
N THR A 410 42.37 -25.27 -16.22
CA THR A 410 43.64 -24.78 -15.68
C THR A 410 43.78 -23.27 -15.89
N SER A 411 43.86 -22.51 -14.80
CA SER A 411 44.15 -21.07 -14.81
C SER A 411 45.64 -20.82 -15.04
N PRO A 412 46.05 -19.78 -15.79
CA PRO A 412 47.42 -19.29 -15.74
C PRO A 412 47.62 -18.42 -14.50
N SER A 413 48.69 -18.70 -13.78
CA SER A 413 49.14 -18.03 -12.56
C SER A 413 49.49 -16.55 -12.76
N SER A 414 49.00 -15.69 -11.87
CA SER A 414 49.70 -14.46 -11.48
C SER A 414 49.58 -14.23 -9.97
N PRO A 415 50.67 -13.85 -9.27
CA PRO A 415 50.68 -13.70 -7.83
C PRO A 415 50.38 -12.24 -7.46
N ASP A 416 49.34 -12.00 -6.66
CA ASP A 416 49.32 -10.87 -5.74
C ASP A 416 48.39 -11.19 -4.57
N ASN A 417 49.01 -11.57 -3.46
CA ASN A 417 48.35 -11.77 -2.17
C ASN A 417 48.17 -10.41 -1.50
N ASN A 418 46.93 -9.93 -1.41
CA ASN A 418 46.51 -9.09 -0.29
C ASN A 418 45.25 -9.71 0.31
N ALA A 419 45.41 -10.27 1.50
CA ALA A 419 44.35 -10.90 2.26
C ALA A 419 43.35 -9.83 2.74
N MET A 420 42.19 -9.75 2.09
CA MET A 420 40.99 -9.27 2.75
C MET A 420 40.54 -10.35 3.74
N THR A 421 40.50 -9.99 5.01
CA THR A 421 39.91 -10.76 6.10
C THR A 421 38.50 -11.20 5.71
N ALA A 422 38.30 -12.51 5.59
CA ALA A 422 37.02 -13.13 5.33
C ALA A 422 36.07 -12.89 6.51
N CYS A 423 34.92 -12.28 6.24
CA CYS A 423 33.79 -12.27 7.16
C CYS A 423 33.27 -13.71 7.31
N ASN A 424 33.54 -14.33 8.47
CA ASN A 424 33.00 -15.63 8.84
C ASN A 424 31.51 -15.49 9.24
N GLY A 425 30.63 -15.30 8.25
CA GLY A 425 29.20 -15.56 8.35
C GLY A 425 28.86 -16.93 7.73
N PRO A 426 27.71 -17.54 8.04
CA PRO A 426 27.35 -18.89 7.58
C PRO A 426 27.09 -19.01 6.07
N PHE A 427 27.13 -17.90 5.31
CA PHE A 427 26.88 -17.86 3.88
C PHE A 427 28.17 -17.50 3.14
N VAL A 428 28.95 -18.54 2.81
CA VAL A 428 30.10 -18.44 1.91
C VAL A 428 29.62 -18.83 0.51
N PRO A 429 29.77 -17.97 -0.52
CA PRO A 429 29.33 -18.29 -1.88
C PRO A 429 30.11 -19.47 -2.43
N THR A 430 29.41 -20.53 -2.84
CA THR A 430 30.02 -21.63 -3.60
C THR A 430 29.57 -21.54 -5.05
N VAL A 431 30.56 -21.31 -5.94
CA VAL A 431 30.53 -21.47 -7.41
C VAL A 431 30.05 -20.26 -8.25
N PRO A 432 30.70 -19.96 -9.39
CA PRO A 432 30.20 -19.02 -10.40
C PRO A 432 28.87 -19.52 -11.01
N GLY A 433 27.81 -18.71 -10.91
CA GLY A 433 26.44 -19.00 -11.35
C GLY A 433 25.48 -19.48 -10.25
N ALA A 434 25.77 -19.25 -8.97
CA ALA A 434 24.93 -19.69 -7.86
C ALA A 434 23.52 -19.03 -7.85
N VAL A 435 22.51 -19.87 -7.67
CA VAL A 435 21.14 -19.49 -7.28
C VAL A 435 20.93 -20.00 -5.86
N GLU A 436 20.45 -19.14 -4.96
CA GLU A 436 20.15 -19.48 -3.57
C GLU A 436 18.66 -19.27 -3.30
N GLU A 437 18.03 -20.16 -2.54
CA GLU A 437 16.64 -20.01 -2.10
C GLU A 437 16.59 -19.80 -0.59
N ILE A 438 15.93 -18.71 -0.18
CA ILE A 438 15.86 -18.23 1.20
C ILE A 438 14.40 -18.36 1.70
N PRO A 439 14.09 -19.35 2.55
CA PRO A 439 12.73 -19.55 3.05
C PRO A 439 12.30 -18.45 4.02
N ILE A 440 11.02 -18.08 3.98
CA ILE A 440 10.42 -17.07 4.86
C ILE A 440 9.95 -17.75 6.16
N LYS A 441 10.25 -17.16 7.31
CA LYS A 441 9.93 -17.69 8.64
C LYS A 441 8.44 -17.67 8.97
N ASN A 442 7.74 -16.65 8.49
CA ASN A 442 6.37 -16.32 8.87
C ASN A 442 5.38 -16.49 7.71
N PRO A 443 4.06 -16.64 8.03
CA PRO A 443 2.99 -16.82 7.06
C PRO A 443 3.05 -15.78 5.93
N HIS A 444 2.47 -16.11 4.76
CA HIS A 444 2.42 -15.22 3.59
C HIS A 444 2.22 -13.75 4.02
N ASP A 445 1.21 -13.44 4.83
CA ASP A 445 0.86 -12.08 5.24
C ASP A 445 1.86 -11.33 6.17
N GLU A 446 2.88 -11.99 6.73
CA GLU A 446 3.83 -11.46 7.72
C GLU A 446 5.30 -11.63 7.30
N ALA A 447 5.53 -11.83 6.00
CA ALA A 447 6.85 -12.05 5.42
C ALA A 447 7.82 -10.86 5.59
N TRP A 448 7.31 -9.67 5.91
CA TRP A 448 8.08 -8.42 5.88
C TRP A 448 7.91 -7.61 7.17
N CYS A 449 9.03 -7.21 7.75
CA CYS A 449 9.10 -6.32 8.92
C CYS A 449 9.41 -4.90 8.45
N LEU A 450 8.60 -3.91 8.84
CA LEU A 450 8.83 -2.52 8.43
C LEU A 450 10.00 -1.90 9.23
N GLY A 451 11.01 -1.38 8.53
CA GLY A 451 12.23 -0.81 9.12
C GLY A 451 12.31 0.71 9.07
N LYS A 452 12.16 1.31 7.87
CA LYS A 452 12.26 2.76 7.67
C LYS A 452 11.11 3.28 6.82
N VAL A 453 10.63 4.48 7.14
CA VAL A 453 9.74 5.26 6.27
C VAL A 453 10.44 6.56 5.92
N ASN A 454 10.52 6.91 4.64
CA ASN A 454 11.19 8.13 4.19
C ASN A 454 10.33 8.88 3.17
N PHE A 455 9.79 10.03 3.55
CA PHE A 455 9.05 10.93 2.66
C PHE A 455 9.95 11.92 1.90
N GLY A 456 11.27 11.72 2.00
CA GLY A 456 12.26 12.59 1.41
C GLY A 456 12.48 12.39 -0.09
N ASN A 457 13.59 12.91 -0.60
CA ASN A 457 13.93 12.75 -2.03
C ASN A 457 14.03 11.27 -2.39
N ALA A 458 13.11 10.82 -3.25
CA ALA A 458 12.98 9.41 -3.59
C ALA A 458 14.10 8.96 -4.53
N ARG A 459 15.25 8.56 -3.97
CA ARG A 459 16.33 7.85 -4.68
C ARG A 459 15.81 6.67 -5.48
N LEU A 460 14.81 5.98 -4.95
CA LEU A 460 14.15 4.85 -5.60
C LEU A 460 13.62 5.22 -7.00
N LEU A 461 13.05 6.41 -7.20
CA LEU A 461 12.54 6.83 -8.51
C LEU A 461 13.65 6.91 -9.58
N THR A 462 14.82 7.41 -9.19
CA THR A 462 16.02 7.46 -10.02
C THR A 462 16.47 6.06 -10.43
N GLU A 463 16.64 5.16 -9.48
CA GLU A 463 17.09 3.80 -9.75
C GLU A 463 16.09 3.03 -10.64
N MET A 464 14.79 3.24 -10.46
CA MET A 464 13.74 2.64 -11.29
C MET A 464 13.89 2.94 -12.79
N ALA A 465 14.20 4.19 -13.14
CA ALA A 465 14.37 4.60 -14.53
C ALA A 465 15.57 3.89 -15.18
N GLN A 466 16.65 3.73 -14.43
CA GLN A 466 17.87 3.05 -14.89
C GLN A 466 17.67 1.54 -15.04
N ILE A 467 16.95 0.93 -14.09
CA ILE A 467 16.60 -0.50 -14.09
C ILE A 467 15.82 -0.88 -15.36
N ALA A 468 14.89 -0.03 -15.81
CA ALA A 468 14.10 -0.30 -17.00
C ALA A 468 14.98 -0.52 -18.25
N ALA A 469 16.15 0.12 -18.32
CA ALA A 469 17.07 -0.01 -19.47
C ALA A 469 17.76 -1.38 -19.55
N ILE A 470 17.86 -2.12 -18.45
CA ILE A 470 18.54 -3.43 -18.39
C ILE A 470 17.58 -4.60 -18.16
N ALA A 471 16.26 -4.36 -18.20
CA ALA A 471 15.25 -5.39 -17.93
C ALA A 471 15.35 -6.60 -18.88
N ASP A 472 15.58 -6.37 -20.18
CA ASP A 472 15.70 -7.44 -21.17
C ASP A 472 17.00 -8.26 -21.03
N PRO A 473 18.20 -7.63 -20.94
CA PRO A 473 19.44 -8.34 -20.60
C PRO A 473 19.34 -9.15 -19.30
N LEU A 474 18.70 -8.59 -18.28
CA LEU A 474 18.48 -9.27 -16.99
C LEU A 474 17.62 -10.51 -17.13
N LYS A 475 16.48 -10.40 -17.81
CA LYS A 475 15.60 -11.55 -18.10
C LYS A 475 16.34 -12.64 -18.86
N GLN A 476 17.23 -12.28 -19.79
CA GLN A 476 18.05 -13.24 -20.52
C GLN A 476 19.08 -13.94 -19.61
N ALA A 477 19.75 -13.20 -18.72
CA ALA A 477 20.70 -13.76 -17.77
C ALA A 477 20.02 -14.73 -16.79
N ILE A 478 18.89 -14.33 -16.20
CA ILE A 478 18.06 -15.19 -15.33
C ILE A 478 17.55 -16.41 -16.09
N HIS A 479 17.11 -16.24 -17.34
CA HIS A 479 16.66 -17.36 -18.16
C HIS A 479 17.74 -18.44 -18.32
N LEU A 480 19.01 -18.06 -18.47
CA LEU A 480 20.11 -19.02 -18.57
C LEU A 480 20.36 -19.77 -17.24
N MET A 481 20.15 -19.11 -16.10
CA MET A 481 20.28 -19.73 -14.78
C MET A 481 19.08 -20.62 -14.42
N THR A 482 17.87 -20.21 -14.79
CA THR A 482 16.61 -20.92 -14.50
C THR A 482 15.67 -20.96 -15.72
N PRO A 483 15.93 -21.85 -16.70
CA PRO A 483 15.17 -21.90 -17.96
C PRO A 483 13.67 -22.15 -17.80
N SER A 484 13.26 -22.88 -16.75
CA SER A 484 11.86 -23.17 -16.40
C SER A 484 11.04 -21.91 -16.11
N MET A 485 11.68 -20.80 -15.76
CA MET A 485 10.99 -19.58 -15.30
C MET A 485 10.72 -18.56 -16.41
N ARG A 486 11.00 -18.91 -17.68
CA ARG A 486 10.96 -17.99 -18.83
C ARG A 486 9.63 -17.27 -19.03
N SER A 487 8.51 -17.97 -18.86
CA SER A 487 7.14 -17.45 -19.11
C SER A 487 6.59 -16.58 -17.98
N PHE A 488 7.34 -16.46 -16.88
CA PHE A 488 6.79 -16.11 -15.58
C PHE A 488 7.41 -14.84 -14.99
N MET A 489 8.45 -14.27 -15.62
CA MET A 489 9.10 -13.06 -15.14
C MET A 489 8.34 -11.78 -15.53
N SER A 490 7.88 -11.02 -14.53
CA SER A 490 7.29 -9.68 -14.73
C SER A 490 8.02 -8.62 -13.92
N THR A 491 8.39 -7.52 -14.58
CA THR A 491 8.87 -6.27 -13.97
C THR A 491 7.77 -5.23 -14.14
N GLN A 492 6.76 -5.26 -13.26
CA GLN A 492 5.63 -4.33 -13.31
C GLN A 492 5.82 -3.23 -12.28
N TYR A 493 5.83 -1.98 -12.75
CA TYR A 493 6.01 -0.79 -11.91
C TYR A 493 4.84 0.15 -12.17
N ARG A 494 4.01 0.40 -11.16
CA ARG A 494 2.83 1.26 -11.30
C ARG A 494 3.14 2.65 -10.76
N MET A 495 3.31 3.60 -11.66
CA MET A 495 3.52 5.01 -11.33
C MET A 495 2.21 5.79 -11.51
N ASP A 496 1.42 5.88 -10.44
CA ASP A 496 0.13 6.59 -10.45
C ASP A 496 0.27 8.11 -10.19
N PHE A 497 1.38 8.71 -10.64
CA PHE A 497 1.68 10.13 -10.44
C PHE A 497 0.60 11.05 -11.05
N GLY A 498 0.08 10.71 -12.23
CA GLY A 498 -1.01 11.45 -12.86
C GLY A 498 -2.32 11.44 -12.07
N ALA A 499 -2.66 10.32 -11.42
CA ALA A 499 -3.85 10.21 -10.57
C ALA A 499 -3.73 11.08 -9.33
N TYR A 500 -2.53 11.13 -8.74
CA TYR A 500 -2.23 12.03 -7.62
C TYR A 500 -2.44 13.51 -8.00
N LEU A 501 -1.89 13.95 -9.15
CA LEU A 501 -2.08 15.33 -9.62
C LEU A 501 -3.58 15.67 -9.77
N LYS A 502 -4.37 14.78 -10.38
CA LYS A 502 -5.83 14.96 -10.55
C LYS A 502 -6.56 15.02 -9.21
N MET A 503 -6.17 14.22 -8.24
CA MET A 503 -6.75 14.25 -6.90
C MET A 503 -6.49 15.59 -6.22
N VAL A 504 -5.25 16.11 -6.28
CA VAL A 504 -4.92 17.44 -5.76
C VAL A 504 -5.78 18.52 -6.41
N GLU A 505 -5.94 18.49 -7.74
CA GLU A 505 -6.78 19.46 -8.45
C GLU A 505 -8.27 19.30 -8.20
N THR A 506 -8.75 18.08 -7.92
CA THR A 506 -10.15 17.85 -7.55
C THR A 506 -10.45 18.47 -6.18
N GLN A 507 -9.51 18.39 -5.24
CA GLN A 507 -9.68 18.91 -3.88
C GLN A 507 -9.41 20.41 -3.78
N ARG A 508 -8.41 20.92 -4.50
CA ARG A 508 -7.95 22.31 -4.38
C ARG A 508 -8.34 23.18 -5.58
N GLY A 509 -8.78 22.60 -6.68
CA GLY A 509 -8.91 23.29 -7.97
C GLY A 509 -7.59 23.35 -8.75
N PRO A 510 -7.61 23.92 -9.98
CA PRO A 510 -6.46 23.93 -10.88
C PRO A 510 -5.22 24.55 -10.23
N ARG A 511 -4.05 23.94 -10.44
CA ARG A 511 -2.76 24.48 -9.97
C ARG A 511 -1.98 25.08 -11.14
N THR A 512 -1.08 26.01 -10.84
CA THR A 512 -0.33 26.76 -11.88
C THR A 512 0.71 25.89 -12.56
N ALA A 513 1.43 25.09 -11.77
CA ALA A 513 2.40 24.08 -12.21
C ALA A 513 2.86 23.25 -11.01
N PHE A 514 3.31 22.03 -11.26
CA PHE A 514 4.13 21.28 -10.31
C PHE A 514 5.52 21.92 -10.22
N THR A 515 5.80 22.62 -9.13
CA THR A 515 7.03 23.42 -8.98
C THR A 515 8.06 22.68 -8.13
N ILE A 516 9.17 22.30 -8.74
CA ILE A 516 10.32 21.69 -8.07
C ILE A 516 11.23 22.80 -7.56
N VAL A 517 11.45 22.83 -6.25
CA VAL A 517 12.23 23.89 -5.59
C VAL A 517 13.59 23.34 -5.17
N MET A 518 14.65 23.94 -5.71
CA MET A 518 16.04 23.64 -5.38
C MET A 518 16.52 24.55 -4.24
N CYS A 519 17.23 23.97 -3.28
CA CYS A 519 17.85 24.69 -2.18
C CYS A 519 19.23 25.23 -2.62
N ASP A 520 19.55 26.49 -2.32
CA ASP A 520 20.87 27.07 -2.62
C ASP A 520 22.00 26.45 -1.79
N VAL A 521 21.67 25.93 -0.60
CA VAL A 521 22.63 25.42 0.38
C VAL A 521 23.04 23.97 0.05
N HIS A 522 22.24 23.26 -0.74
CA HIS A 522 22.51 21.88 -1.13
C HIS A 522 23.00 21.82 -2.58
N PRO A 523 24.25 21.38 -2.84
CA PRO A 523 24.75 21.25 -4.20
C PRO A 523 23.93 20.22 -4.99
N MET A 524 23.57 20.57 -6.23
CA MET A 524 22.93 19.62 -7.16
C MET A 524 23.91 18.51 -7.52
N ASP A 525 23.78 17.36 -6.87
CA ASP A 525 24.51 16.14 -7.21
C ASP A 525 23.87 15.41 -8.41
N GLY A 526 24.47 14.28 -8.82
CA GLY A 526 23.95 13.48 -9.92
C GLY A 526 22.54 12.93 -9.66
N LEU A 527 22.27 12.50 -8.42
CA LEU A 527 21.01 11.88 -8.03
C LEU A 527 19.85 12.87 -8.08
N LEU A 528 20.04 14.08 -7.54
CA LEU A 528 19.05 15.15 -7.55
C LEU A 528 18.76 15.62 -8.97
N ARG A 529 19.78 15.71 -9.84
CA ARG A 529 19.57 16.06 -11.27
C ARG A 529 18.70 15.04 -11.97
N GLU A 530 18.95 13.76 -11.73
CA GLU A 530 18.16 12.69 -12.33
C GLU A 530 16.73 12.64 -11.79
N LEU A 531 16.54 12.84 -10.48
CA LEU A 531 15.22 12.94 -9.88
C LEU A 531 14.42 14.11 -10.49
N VAL A 532 15.04 15.28 -10.65
CA VAL A 532 14.42 16.43 -11.32
C VAL A 532 14.01 16.06 -12.75
N PHE A 533 14.90 15.43 -13.51
CA PHE A 533 14.64 15.01 -14.87
C PHE A 533 13.47 14.00 -14.96
N ILE A 534 13.39 13.03 -14.05
CA ILE A 534 12.31 12.04 -14.00
C ILE A 534 10.97 12.72 -13.70
N MET A 535 10.92 13.58 -12.68
CA MET A 535 9.71 14.29 -12.31
C MET A 535 9.23 15.22 -13.44
N GLN A 536 10.14 15.91 -14.12
CA GLN A 536 9.83 16.69 -15.32
C GLN A 536 9.24 15.81 -16.43
N SER A 537 9.91 14.70 -16.74
CA SER A 537 9.47 13.75 -17.78
C SER A 537 8.09 13.16 -17.48
N LEU A 538 7.79 12.87 -16.21
CA LEU A 538 6.47 12.38 -15.78
C LEU A 538 5.39 13.46 -15.96
N CYS A 539 5.66 14.70 -15.54
CA CYS A 539 4.74 15.82 -15.76
C CYS A 539 4.48 16.05 -17.26
N GLU A 540 5.53 16.05 -18.09
CA GLU A 540 5.42 16.24 -19.55
C GLU A 540 4.57 15.14 -20.21
N ARG A 541 4.78 13.88 -19.84
CA ARG A 541 3.97 12.74 -20.32
C ARG A 541 2.49 12.91 -19.97
N MET A 542 2.21 13.44 -18.78
CA MET A 542 0.85 13.74 -18.31
C MET A 542 0.30 15.05 -18.86
N LYS A 543 1.08 15.79 -19.65
CA LYS A 543 0.77 17.16 -20.12
C LYS A 543 0.46 18.12 -18.97
N TYR A 544 1.10 17.91 -17.82
CA TYR A 544 0.97 18.76 -16.65
C TYR A 544 2.10 19.80 -16.63
N PRO A 545 1.81 21.10 -16.40
CA PRO A 545 2.87 22.10 -16.32
C PRO A 545 3.84 21.79 -15.18
N VAL A 546 5.14 21.80 -15.47
CA VAL A 546 6.22 21.60 -14.48
C VAL A 546 7.21 22.74 -14.56
N ARG A 547 7.76 23.14 -13.42
CA ARG A 547 8.75 24.22 -13.32
C ARG A 547 9.84 23.85 -12.34
N VAL A 548 11.05 24.30 -12.60
CA VAL A 548 12.19 24.16 -11.68
C VAL A 548 12.64 25.57 -11.31
N VAL A 549 12.69 25.86 -10.01
CA VAL A 549 13.07 27.18 -9.49
C VAL A 549 14.09 27.04 -8.38
N ASN A 550 14.87 28.09 -8.19
CA ASN A 550 15.71 28.21 -7.02
C ASN A 550 14.92 28.87 -5.88
N GLU A 551 15.16 28.41 -4.67
CA GLU A 551 14.50 28.91 -3.48
C GLU A 551 14.70 30.41 -3.21
N LYS A 552 15.87 31.00 -3.50
CA LYS A 552 16.07 32.46 -3.31
C LYS A 552 15.16 33.34 -4.16
N ASP A 553 14.65 32.79 -5.27
CA ASP A 553 13.75 33.47 -6.17
C ASP A 553 12.30 33.41 -5.67
N LEU A 554 12.05 32.79 -4.52
CA LEU A 554 10.73 32.68 -3.90
C LEU A 554 10.53 33.74 -2.82
N THR A 555 9.37 34.38 -2.87
CA THR A 555 8.89 35.32 -1.84
C THR A 555 7.50 34.91 -1.39
N PHE A 556 7.21 35.08 -0.10
CA PHE A 556 5.88 34.82 0.44
C PHE A 556 5.30 36.10 1.01
N GLU A 557 4.23 36.59 0.38
CA GLU A 557 3.56 37.83 0.78
C GLU A 557 2.05 37.69 0.66
N LYS A 558 1.32 38.15 1.68
CA LYS A 558 -0.16 38.18 1.69
C LYS A 558 -0.78 36.80 1.40
N GLY A 559 -0.26 35.75 2.03
CA GLY A 559 -0.78 34.38 1.90
C GLY A 559 -0.40 33.67 0.59
N LYS A 560 0.45 34.29 -0.25
CA LYS A 560 0.80 33.76 -1.58
C LYS A 560 2.29 33.60 -1.73
N LEU A 561 2.71 32.41 -2.17
CA LEU A 561 4.08 32.15 -2.60
C LEU A 561 4.24 32.57 -4.06
N ARG A 562 5.28 33.35 -4.35
CA ARG A 562 5.54 33.91 -5.68
C ARG A 562 6.97 33.65 -6.10
N PHE A 563 7.14 33.28 -7.36
CA PHE A 563 8.43 33.26 -8.01
C PHE A 563 8.70 34.62 -8.66
N MET A 564 9.85 35.20 -8.37
CA MET A 564 10.38 36.42 -8.95
C MET A 564 11.78 36.13 -9.50
N PRO A 565 11.98 36.15 -10.83
CA PRO A 565 13.30 35.86 -11.40
C PRO A 565 14.31 36.92 -10.96
N SER A 566 15.45 36.50 -10.39
CA SER A 566 16.58 37.37 -10.13
C SER A 566 17.20 37.89 -11.45
N ASP A 567 17.63 39.16 -11.49
CA ASP A 567 18.32 39.78 -12.65
C ASP A 567 19.68 39.12 -13.02
N VAL A 568 20.13 38.15 -12.23
CA VAL A 568 21.39 37.42 -12.41
C VAL A 568 21.07 35.99 -12.83
N SER A 569 20.87 35.79 -14.13
CA SER A 569 20.78 34.45 -14.73
C SER A 569 22.04 33.62 -14.43
N PRO A 570 21.95 32.31 -14.15
CA PRO A 570 23.13 31.47 -14.09
C PRO A 570 23.78 31.35 -15.49
N PRO A 571 25.12 31.24 -15.59
CA PRO A 571 25.79 30.99 -16.87
C PRO A 571 25.39 29.61 -17.43
N PRO A 572 25.32 29.46 -18.77
CA PRO A 572 24.85 28.24 -19.43
C PRO A 572 25.90 27.13 -19.31
N SER A 573 25.88 26.42 -18.19
CA SER A 573 26.60 25.15 -18.01
C SER A 573 25.92 24.29 -16.94
N SER A 574 24.66 23.93 -17.20
CA SER A 574 23.97 22.80 -16.59
C SER A 574 22.80 22.41 -17.49
N PRO A 575 22.40 21.13 -17.56
CA PRO A 575 21.38 20.65 -18.48
C PRO A 575 19.99 21.13 -18.04
N ALA A 576 19.73 22.43 -18.26
CA ALA A 576 18.42 23.04 -18.06
C ALA A 576 17.58 22.80 -19.31
N THR A 577 16.72 21.79 -19.23
CA THR A 577 15.65 21.46 -20.17
C THR A 577 14.58 22.57 -20.19
N SER A 578 14.46 23.26 -21.34
CA SER A 578 13.28 23.93 -21.97
C SER A 578 12.17 24.66 -21.17
N SER A 579 12.23 24.87 -19.85
CA SER A 579 11.05 25.33 -19.07
C SER A 579 11.30 26.42 -18.01
N THR A 580 12.41 27.16 -18.07
CA THR A 580 12.67 28.28 -17.16
C THR A 580 11.74 29.47 -17.46
N PRO A 581 11.12 30.15 -16.47
CA PRO A 581 10.13 31.21 -16.70
C PRO A 581 10.70 32.43 -17.43
N ILE A 582 9.89 33.06 -18.29
CA ILE A 582 10.16 34.40 -18.88
C ILE A 582 9.60 35.53 -17.97
N GLY A 583 8.89 35.21 -16.87
CA GLY A 583 8.31 36.22 -15.95
C GLY A 583 7.75 35.68 -14.61
N PRO A 584 7.29 36.57 -13.72
CA PRO A 584 6.82 36.24 -12.37
C PRO A 584 5.48 35.49 -12.37
N TYR A 585 5.27 34.62 -11.38
CA TYR A 585 4.02 33.84 -11.25
C TYR A 585 3.78 33.36 -9.80
N GLU A 586 2.55 32.94 -9.53
CA GLU A 586 2.13 32.35 -8.25
C GLU A 586 2.48 30.87 -8.18
N VAL A 587 3.14 30.45 -7.10
CA VAL A 587 3.51 29.06 -6.83
C VAL A 587 2.50 28.50 -5.84
N ASN A 588 1.75 27.48 -6.25
CA ASN A 588 0.66 26.88 -5.44
C ASN A 588 0.73 25.35 -5.34
N PHE A 589 1.79 24.74 -5.89
CA PHE A 589 2.09 23.31 -5.75
C PHE A 589 3.61 23.10 -5.77
N VAL A 590 4.17 22.64 -4.65
CA VAL A 590 5.61 22.62 -4.38
C VAL A 590 6.11 21.22 -4.08
N TYR A 591 7.19 20.81 -4.74
CA TYR A 591 8.06 19.71 -4.31
C TYR A 591 9.42 20.27 -3.93
N ALA A 592 9.67 20.41 -2.63
CA ALA A 592 10.94 20.86 -2.12
C ALA A 592 11.96 19.69 -2.11
N LEU A 593 13.12 19.92 -2.73
CA LEU A 593 14.24 18.96 -2.64
C LEU A 593 14.92 18.98 -1.27
N CYS A 594 14.57 19.93 -0.41
CA CYS A 594 15.05 19.95 0.97
C CYS A 594 14.11 19.14 1.88
N GLU A 595 14.65 18.53 2.93
CA GLU A 595 13.86 17.79 3.93
C GLU A 595 13.31 18.72 5.01
N TRP A 596 12.17 18.35 5.61
CA TRP A 596 11.53 19.17 6.65
C TRP A 596 12.44 19.62 7.80
N PRO A 597 13.32 18.78 8.40
CA PRO A 597 14.24 19.27 9.43
C PRO A 597 15.01 20.53 9.00
N HIS A 598 15.55 20.54 7.79
CA HIS A 598 16.32 21.69 7.28
C HIS A 598 15.45 22.93 7.01
N LEU A 599 14.22 22.74 6.51
CA LEU A 599 13.27 23.84 6.29
C LEU A 599 12.79 24.45 7.63
N LEU A 600 12.80 23.68 8.70
CA LEU A 600 12.33 24.08 10.03
C LEU A 600 13.47 24.59 10.94
N ASP A 601 14.69 24.08 10.77
CA ASP A 601 15.89 24.51 11.48
C ASP A 601 16.20 25.97 11.09
N ASN A 602 15.95 26.89 12.03
CA ASN A 602 16.14 28.36 11.98
C ASN A 602 14.90 29.24 11.76
N ASN A 603 13.67 28.76 11.99
CA ASN A 603 12.46 29.60 12.05
C ASN A 603 12.33 30.62 10.89
N GLY A 604 12.71 30.22 9.67
CA GLY A 604 12.61 31.07 8.49
C GLY A 604 13.75 32.08 8.26
N ALA A 605 14.94 31.90 8.85
CA ALA A 605 16.13 32.66 8.41
C ALA A 605 16.65 32.15 7.06
N ASN A 606 16.99 30.86 7.00
CA ASN A 606 17.13 30.12 5.75
C ASN A 606 15.75 29.53 5.43
N HIS A 607 15.33 29.50 4.17
CA HIS A 607 14.03 28.94 3.76
C HIS A 607 12.76 29.74 4.12
N ALA A 608 12.91 31.04 4.42
CA ALA A 608 11.83 31.92 4.88
C ALA A 608 10.50 31.80 4.11
N ALA A 609 10.56 31.82 2.78
CA ALA A 609 9.37 31.80 1.94
C ALA A 609 8.61 30.46 2.02
N LEU A 610 9.33 29.33 2.03
CA LEU A 610 8.74 27.99 2.15
C LEU A 610 8.21 27.77 3.57
N TYR A 611 8.96 28.16 4.60
CA TYR A 611 8.51 28.09 6.00
C TYR A 611 7.21 28.87 6.19
N ASN A 612 7.17 30.14 5.77
CA ASN A 612 5.99 30.99 5.91
C ASN A 612 4.79 30.42 5.12
N ALA A 613 5.02 29.89 3.91
CA ALA A 613 3.98 29.24 3.13
C ALA A 613 3.42 27.97 3.81
N ALA A 614 4.24 27.23 4.56
CA ALA A 614 3.81 26.04 5.29
C ALA A 614 3.02 26.39 6.56
N VAL A 615 3.40 27.43 7.31
CA VAL A 615 2.75 27.74 8.60
C VAL A 615 1.56 28.70 8.48
N ASP A 616 1.52 29.56 7.46
CA ASP A 616 0.45 30.57 7.32
C ASP A 616 -0.93 29.91 7.08
N PRO A 617 -1.95 30.19 7.93
CA PRO A 617 -3.29 29.61 7.78
C PRO A 617 -4.02 30.01 6.49
N ALA A 618 -3.67 31.17 5.90
CA ALA A 618 -4.24 31.67 4.65
C ALA A 618 -3.55 31.09 3.40
N SER A 619 -2.48 30.32 3.56
CA SER A 619 -1.77 29.68 2.45
C SER A 619 -2.64 28.62 1.75
N ASP A 620 -2.66 28.68 0.41
CA ASP A 620 -3.21 27.64 -0.48
C ASP A 620 -2.09 26.85 -1.20
N VAL A 621 -0.86 26.95 -0.70
CA VAL A 621 0.25 26.16 -1.24
C VAL A 621 0.07 24.70 -0.84
N VAL A 622 0.08 23.81 -1.84
CA VAL A 622 0.14 22.36 -1.61
C VAL A 622 1.60 21.94 -1.59
N PHE A 623 2.06 21.39 -0.49
CA PHE A 623 3.34 20.69 -0.45
C PHE A 623 3.13 19.26 -0.92
N ALA A 624 4.00 18.76 -1.78
CA ALA A 624 3.97 17.37 -2.22
C ALA A 624 4.51 16.42 -1.13
N LYS A 625 5.38 16.93 -0.25
CA LYS A 625 5.74 16.33 1.04
C LYS A 625 5.07 17.15 2.16
N PRO A 626 3.80 16.96 2.52
CA PRO A 626 3.20 17.80 3.57
C PRO A 626 3.85 17.66 4.95
N LEU A 627 3.55 18.59 5.83
CA LEU A 627 4.32 18.86 7.05
C LEU A 627 4.25 17.71 8.05
N TRP A 628 3.12 17.01 8.14
CA TRP A 628 2.95 15.92 9.10
C TRP A 628 3.84 14.71 8.79
N SER A 629 4.42 14.59 7.58
CA SER A 629 5.38 13.52 7.27
C SER A 629 6.63 13.61 8.15
N TYR A 630 6.92 14.79 8.67
CA TYR A 630 7.99 15.00 9.64
C TYR A 630 7.83 14.15 10.91
N LEU A 631 6.59 13.81 11.28
CA LEU A 631 6.32 12.99 12.46
C LEU A 631 6.64 11.51 12.24
N CYS A 632 6.49 10.99 11.02
CA CYS A 632 6.59 9.56 10.72
C CYS A 632 7.77 9.19 9.81
N SER A 633 8.54 10.17 9.30
CA SER A 633 9.76 9.95 8.51
C SER A 633 10.95 9.62 9.42
N GLY A 634 11.57 8.45 9.21
CA GLY A 634 12.72 7.97 9.95
C GLY A 634 12.69 6.47 10.18
N LEU A 635 13.57 6.00 11.06
CA LEU A 635 13.58 4.63 11.54
C LEU A 635 12.41 4.38 12.49
N ILE A 636 11.86 3.17 12.46
CA ILE A 636 10.70 2.76 13.26
C ILE A 636 11.12 2.20 14.62
N ASN A 637 12.33 1.65 14.68
CA ASN A 637 12.88 1.01 15.87
C ASN A 637 14.22 1.66 16.26
N VAL A 638 14.47 1.76 17.57
CA VAL A 638 15.71 2.31 18.13
C VAL A 638 16.89 1.36 17.90
N ASN A 639 16.65 0.04 17.85
CA ASN A 639 17.69 -0.95 17.61
C ASN A 639 18.27 -0.84 16.19
N ASP A 640 17.47 -0.44 15.20
CA ASP A 640 17.94 -0.19 13.83
C ASP A 640 18.98 0.95 13.79
N VAL A 641 18.90 1.92 14.71
CA VAL A 641 19.88 3.02 14.82
C VAL A 641 21.24 2.47 15.23
N THR A 642 21.26 1.53 16.19
CA THR A 642 22.50 0.91 16.70
C THR A 642 23.12 -0.08 15.72
N GLU A 643 22.33 -0.70 14.84
CA GLU A 643 22.78 -1.65 13.81
C GLU A 643 23.31 -0.96 12.54
N LEU A 644 22.99 0.32 12.31
CA LEU A 644 23.50 1.11 11.18
C LEU A 644 24.90 1.72 11.40
N ASP A 645 25.63 1.31 12.46
CA ASP A 645 26.92 1.89 12.89
C ASP A 645 26.91 3.41 13.14
N VAL A 646 25.74 4.07 13.08
CA VAL A 646 25.58 5.49 13.39
C VAL A 646 25.48 5.64 14.91
N LYS A 647 26.55 6.09 15.56
CA LYS A 647 26.47 6.53 16.96
C LYS A 647 25.49 7.70 17.05
N PRO A 648 24.34 7.58 17.75
CA PRO A 648 23.48 8.73 17.98
C PRO A 648 24.28 9.77 18.76
N ALA A 649 24.15 11.05 18.37
CA ALA A 649 24.80 12.17 19.05
C ALA A 649 24.44 12.24 20.55
N ASP A 650 23.28 11.69 20.93
CA ASP A 650 22.87 11.44 22.30
C ASP A 650 21.89 10.24 22.34
N PRO A 651 22.23 9.12 22.99
CA PRO A 651 21.34 7.95 23.12
C PRO A 651 20.08 8.21 23.96
N THR A 652 19.98 9.37 24.63
CA THR A 652 18.80 9.76 25.41
C THR A 652 17.73 10.49 24.61
N LEU A 653 18.06 10.99 23.40
CA LEU A 653 17.14 11.72 22.52
C LEU A 653 16.53 10.80 21.46
N ARG A 654 15.28 10.39 21.67
CA ARG A 654 14.52 9.61 20.67
C ARG A 654 14.07 10.46 19.47
N PRO A 655 14.25 9.98 18.22
CA PRO A 655 13.69 10.61 17.02
C PRO A 655 12.16 10.71 17.07
N ARG A 656 11.60 11.70 16.35
CA ARG A 656 10.14 11.92 16.25
C ARG A 656 9.41 10.72 15.62
N SER A 657 10.00 10.09 14.59
CA SER A 657 9.47 8.88 13.97
C SER A 657 9.23 7.76 14.97
N VAL A 658 10.20 7.48 15.83
CA VAL A 658 10.08 6.45 16.88
C VAL A 658 8.91 6.77 17.81
N ARG A 659 8.78 8.04 18.24
CA ARG A 659 7.67 8.49 19.09
C ARG A 659 6.30 8.30 18.42
N PHE A 660 6.21 8.49 17.10
CA PHE A 660 5.00 8.22 16.33
C PHE A 660 4.63 6.73 16.37
N TYR A 661 5.58 5.83 16.13
CA TYR A 661 5.31 4.38 16.17
C TYR A 661 5.09 3.83 17.58
N ASP A 662 5.62 4.48 18.63
CA ASP A 662 5.26 4.18 20.02
C ASP A 662 3.74 4.39 20.28
N ILE A 663 3.15 5.42 19.67
CA ILE A 663 1.71 5.67 19.72
C ILE A 663 0.93 4.57 18.97
N VAL A 664 1.40 4.16 17.79
CA VAL A 664 0.78 3.07 17.01
C VAL A 664 0.72 1.78 17.82
N ARG A 665 1.84 1.40 18.46
CA ARG A 665 1.92 0.23 19.35
C ARG A 665 0.93 0.34 20.51
N ARG A 666 0.81 1.52 21.12
CA ARG A 666 -0.15 1.75 22.21
C ARG A 666 -1.61 1.59 21.74
N LEU A 667 -1.96 2.11 20.56
CA LEU A 667 -3.27 1.91 19.96
C LEU A 667 -3.56 0.42 19.68
N TYR A 668 -2.57 -0.31 19.16
CA TYR A 668 -2.68 -1.75 18.96
C TYR A 668 -2.95 -2.52 20.27
N LEU A 669 -2.29 -2.13 21.36
CA LEU A 669 -2.52 -2.70 22.69
C LEU A 669 -3.92 -2.40 23.21
N PHE A 670 -4.43 -1.17 23.04
CA PHE A 670 -5.82 -0.84 23.39
C PHE A 670 -6.83 -1.67 22.60
N ALA A 671 -6.48 -2.04 21.37
CA ALA A 671 -7.31 -2.89 20.53
C ALA A 671 -7.16 -4.39 20.86
N SER A 672 -6.25 -4.79 21.76
CA SER A 672 -5.90 -6.19 22.11
C SER A 672 -6.72 -6.76 23.30
N PRO A 673 -6.84 -8.10 23.43
CA PRO A 673 -8.13 -8.75 23.64
C PRO A 673 -8.62 -8.76 25.09
N LYS A 674 -9.81 -8.18 25.26
CA LYS A 674 -10.89 -8.76 26.09
C LYS A 674 -12.22 -8.85 25.34
N GLN A 675 -12.18 -8.85 24.01
CA GLN A 675 -13.36 -8.87 23.15
C GLN A 675 -13.44 -10.15 22.32
N PRO A 676 -14.63 -10.78 22.21
CA PRO A 676 -14.91 -11.71 21.13
C PRO A 676 -14.71 -11.02 19.78
N TYR A 677 -14.23 -11.75 18.77
CA TYR A 677 -14.03 -11.24 17.41
C TYR A 677 -15.30 -10.57 16.83
N GLU A 678 -16.47 -10.97 17.33
CA GLU A 678 -17.81 -10.48 16.97
C GLU A 678 -18.08 -9.03 17.41
N SER A 679 -17.28 -8.50 18.35
CA SER A 679 -17.46 -7.15 18.92
C SER A 679 -16.43 -6.14 18.41
N TRP A 680 -15.50 -6.57 17.56
CA TRP A 680 -14.63 -5.62 16.87
C TRP A 680 -15.41 -5.01 15.73
N ASP A 681 -15.47 -3.68 15.71
CA ASP A 681 -15.81 -3.03 14.47
C ASP A 681 -14.74 -3.35 13.42
N GLN A 682 -15.16 -3.23 12.17
CA GLN A 682 -14.32 -3.55 11.02
C GLN A 682 -13.04 -2.70 10.99
N GLU A 683 -13.10 -1.42 11.34
CA GLU A 683 -11.94 -0.52 11.31
C GLU A 683 -10.88 -0.92 12.34
N VAL A 684 -11.29 -1.22 13.57
CA VAL A 684 -10.39 -1.71 14.64
C VAL A 684 -9.74 -3.02 14.20
N SER A 685 -10.53 -3.94 13.64
CA SER A 685 -10.03 -5.22 13.13
C SER A 685 -8.98 -5.03 12.03
N GLU A 686 -9.25 -4.12 11.08
CA GLU A 686 -8.35 -3.83 9.96
C GLU A 686 -7.06 -3.14 10.41
N PHE A 687 -7.15 -2.16 11.32
CA PHE A 687 -5.98 -1.50 11.87
C PHE A 687 -5.04 -2.50 12.58
N LYS A 688 -5.62 -3.38 13.39
CA LYS A 688 -4.86 -4.44 14.08
C LYS A 688 -4.23 -5.41 13.10
N ASP A 689 -5.01 -5.89 12.14
CA ASP A 689 -4.50 -6.79 11.10
C ASP A 689 -3.34 -6.16 10.34
N SER A 690 -3.43 -4.87 10.01
CA SER A 690 -2.33 -4.13 9.38
C SER A 690 -1.09 -4.02 10.28
N CYS A 691 -1.24 -3.69 11.56
CA CYS A 691 -0.10 -3.62 12.49
C CYS A 691 0.64 -4.95 12.57
N ARG A 692 -0.11 -6.07 12.67
CA ARG A 692 0.40 -7.44 12.69
C ARG A 692 1.20 -7.78 11.43
N ARG A 693 0.65 -7.47 10.24
CA ARG A 693 1.29 -7.77 8.94
C ARG A 693 2.69 -7.18 8.78
N ILE A 694 2.94 -6.02 9.40
CA ILE A 694 4.21 -5.28 9.28
C ILE A 694 5.07 -5.35 10.54
N HIS A 695 4.72 -6.23 11.49
CA HIS A 695 5.45 -6.46 12.74
C HIS A 695 5.65 -5.21 13.59
N ILE A 696 4.72 -4.25 13.54
CA ILE A 696 4.81 -3.07 14.41
C ILE A 696 4.52 -3.45 15.87
N ASP A 697 3.66 -4.43 16.09
CA ASP A 697 3.25 -4.93 17.40
C ASP A 697 4.23 -5.91 18.06
N ALA A 698 5.17 -6.46 17.28
CA ALA A 698 6.20 -7.34 17.80
C ALA A 698 7.21 -6.56 18.67
N PRO A 699 7.81 -7.20 19.69
CA PRO A 699 8.96 -6.62 20.40
C PRO A 699 10.04 -6.24 19.39
N SER A 700 10.81 -5.19 19.71
CA SER A 700 11.98 -4.81 18.92
C SER A 700 13.04 -5.92 18.97
N VAL A 701 12.95 -6.89 18.05
CA VAL A 701 13.97 -7.92 17.88
C VAL A 701 15.19 -7.28 17.20
N PRO A 702 16.44 -7.55 17.63
CA PRO A 702 17.62 -7.25 16.83
C PRO A 702 17.46 -7.98 15.49
N LEU A 703 17.16 -7.24 14.44
CA LEU A 703 16.99 -7.79 13.11
C LEU A 703 18.41 -7.99 12.57
N ASN A 704 19.04 -9.09 12.96
CA ASN A 704 20.17 -9.62 12.21
C ASN A 704 19.62 -10.54 11.11
N PRO A 705 19.23 -10.03 9.91
CA PRO A 705 19.12 -10.93 8.79
C PRO A 705 20.52 -11.56 8.59
N PRO A 706 20.61 -12.85 8.25
CA PRO A 706 21.84 -13.38 7.71
C PRO A 706 22.12 -12.62 6.40
N GLY A 707 22.95 -11.58 6.47
CA GLY A 707 23.34 -10.73 5.34
C GLY A 707 22.24 -9.77 4.85
N LEU A 708 22.32 -8.50 5.28
CA LEU A 708 22.08 -7.27 4.48
C LEU A 708 20.81 -7.12 3.59
N LEU A 709 19.84 -8.03 3.58
CA LEU A 709 18.67 -7.97 2.69
C LEU A 709 17.64 -6.96 3.19
N ARG A 710 17.37 -5.90 2.41
CA ARG A 710 16.37 -4.88 2.71
C ARG A 710 15.55 -4.56 1.48
N GLY A 711 14.26 -4.89 1.46
CA GLY A 711 13.34 -4.54 0.38
C GLY A 711 12.84 -3.10 0.50
N GLU A 712 13.05 -2.28 -0.52
CA GLU A 712 12.42 -0.96 -0.62
C GLU A 712 11.05 -1.06 -1.30
N SER A 713 10.19 -0.06 -1.15
CA SER A 713 8.92 0.10 -1.87
C SER A 713 8.56 1.58 -1.96
N ALA A 714 7.97 2.03 -3.06
CA ALA A 714 7.50 3.41 -3.23
C ALA A 714 5.98 3.51 -3.06
N MET A 715 5.53 4.27 -2.07
CA MET A 715 4.13 4.66 -1.88
C MET A 715 3.82 6.00 -2.52
N LEU A 716 2.78 6.10 -3.35
CA LEU A 716 2.35 7.38 -3.93
C LEU A 716 0.91 7.65 -3.51
N ASN A 717 0.64 8.59 -2.61
CA ASN A 717 -0.67 8.77 -1.96
C ASN A 717 -1.00 7.56 -1.05
N PHE A 718 -1.41 7.81 0.21
CA PHE A 718 -1.71 6.74 1.18
C PHE A 718 -2.79 5.74 0.77
N ALA A 719 -3.56 6.04 -0.28
CA ALA A 719 -4.52 5.11 -0.85
C ALA A 719 -4.01 4.43 -2.14
N THR A 720 -2.83 4.79 -2.66
CA THR A 720 -2.19 4.21 -3.86
C THR A 720 -0.78 3.70 -3.60
N SER A 721 -0.49 2.50 -4.11
CA SER A 721 0.51 2.22 -5.16
C SER A 721 0.80 0.72 -5.17
N CYS A 722 1.37 0.22 -6.27
CA CYS A 722 1.86 -1.16 -6.37
C CYS A 722 3.37 -1.22 -6.66
N PHE A 723 4.01 -2.10 -5.87
CA PHE A 723 5.25 -2.88 -6.01
C PHE A 723 6.50 -2.30 -6.67
N MET A 724 7.61 -2.26 -5.89
CA MET A 724 8.98 -2.60 -6.34
C MET A 724 9.90 -2.85 -5.15
N GLY A 725 10.30 -4.11 -4.93
CA GLY A 725 11.44 -4.44 -4.07
C GLY A 725 12.77 -4.09 -4.74
N HIS A 726 13.43 -3.00 -4.35
CA HIS A 726 14.88 -2.90 -4.52
C HIS A 726 15.54 -3.51 -3.28
N VAL A 727 16.58 -4.32 -3.44
CA VAL A 727 17.37 -4.81 -2.31
C VAL A 727 18.71 -4.11 -2.26
N GLY A 728 18.97 -3.30 -1.23
CA GLY A 728 20.25 -2.61 -1.06
C GLY A 728 21.13 -3.24 0.02
N GLY A 729 22.44 -3.33 -0.23
CA GLY A 729 23.44 -3.48 0.85
C GLY A 729 23.82 -2.12 1.43
N LEU A 730 24.29 -2.08 2.69
CA LEU A 730 24.75 -0.84 3.33
C LEU A 730 25.96 -0.27 2.59
N MET A 731 25.91 1.04 2.29
CA MET A 731 27.06 1.79 1.80
C MET A 731 27.90 2.25 2.99
N HIS A 732 29.21 2.09 2.91
CA HIS A 732 30.12 2.87 3.74
C HIS A 732 30.16 4.30 3.16
N GLU A 733 29.77 5.29 3.96
CA GLU A 733 30.05 6.70 3.66
C GLU A 733 31.55 6.93 3.86
N ASP A 734 32.34 6.93 2.78
CA ASP A 734 33.66 7.54 2.82
C ASP A 734 33.49 9.07 2.71
N GLU A 735 33.97 9.80 3.72
CA GLU A 735 33.81 11.25 3.91
C GLU A 735 34.40 12.13 2.78
N HIS A 736 35.00 11.56 1.73
CA HIS A 736 35.76 12.29 0.72
C HIS A 736 35.34 11.91 -0.71
N ASN A 737 34.09 12.18 -1.09
CA ASN A 737 33.63 11.87 -2.45
C ASN A 737 33.49 13.12 -3.34
N THR A 738 34.52 13.37 -4.15
CA THR A 738 34.55 14.38 -5.22
C THR A 738 33.90 13.84 -6.49
N GLY A 739 32.57 13.81 -6.55
CA GLY A 739 31.81 13.81 -7.82
C GLY A 739 31.97 12.64 -8.80
N GLU A 740 32.80 11.63 -8.54
CA GLU A 740 32.84 10.37 -9.29
C GLU A 740 32.40 9.23 -8.36
N PHE A 741 31.25 8.65 -8.70
CA PHE A 741 30.65 7.54 -7.98
C PHE A 741 31.43 6.26 -8.30
N ASP A 742 32.17 5.73 -7.33
CA ASP A 742 32.83 4.42 -7.39
C ASP A 742 32.14 3.50 -6.36
N GLY A 743 31.05 2.83 -6.74
CA GLY A 743 30.21 2.04 -5.83
C GLY A 743 29.62 0.76 -6.44
N ILE A 744 29.71 -0.36 -5.71
CA ILE A 744 29.15 -1.71 -6.00
C ILE A 744 27.98 -1.97 -5.00
N PRO A 745 26.94 -2.80 -5.27
CA PRO A 745 26.16 -3.05 -6.49
C PRO A 745 24.69 -2.59 -6.32
N SER A 746 23.98 -2.40 -7.44
CA SER A 746 22.52 -2.23 -7.44
C SER A 746 21.86 -3.62 -7.51
N CYS A 747 20.82 -3.91 -6.71
CA CYS A 747 20.11 -5.21 -6.79
C CYS A 747 18.67 -5.06 -7.24
N LEU A 748 18.13 -6.13 -7.82
CA LEU A 748 16.90 -6.09 -8.60
C LEU A 748 15.91 -7.16 -8.18
N SER A 749 14.66 -6.82 -7.87
CA SER A 749 13.63 -7.84 -7.61
C SER A 749 12.68 -8.07 -8.80
N PHE A 750 12.18 -9.30 -8.94
CA PHE A 750 11.19 -9.67 -9.93
C PHE A 750 10.20 -10.71 -9.37
N MET A 751 8.99 -10.73 -9.92
CA MET A 751 7.90 -11.58 -9.44
C MET A 751 7.72 -12.78 -10.35
N PHE A 752 7.42 -13.94 -9.75
CA PHE A 752 6.96 -15.14 -10.44
C PHE A 752 5.50 -15.44 -10.08
N PRO A 753 4.61 -15.68 -11.06
CA PRO A 753 3.31 -16.29 -10.82
C PRO A 753 3.47 -17.65 -10.11
N LYS A 754 2.38 -18.05 -9.45
CA LYS A 754 2.32 -19.27 -8.66
C LYS A 754 2.53 -20.55 -9.50
N ASP A 755 2.19 -20.50 -10.78
CA ASP A 755 2.21 -21.65 -11.71
C ASP A 755 3.46 -21.69 -12.58
#